data_AF-A0A7S2IBC8-F1
#
_entry.id   AF-A0A7S2IBC8-F1
#
_cell.length_a   1.000
_cell.length_b   1.000
_cell.length_c   1.000
_cell.angle_alpha   90.00
_cell.angle_beta   90.00
_cell.angle_gamma   90.00
#
_symmetry.space_group_name_H-M   'P 1'
#
loop_
_entity.id
_entity.type
_entity.pdbx_description
1 polymer ?
#
loop_
_entity_poly.entity_id
_entity_poly.type
_entity_poly.pdbx_seq_one_letter_code
_entity_poly.pdbx_strand_id
1 'polypeptide(L)'
;TTMKLPINKILFTAFAGLVASTQAQVASWINEFHYDDGGKDQGEFIEVASPTGTDVRNWKLVLYNRRKRYNSKKLFKCTSSDTGTGVTLTLCGYPRMGIQNGRKNSIALVDESGNVVDFISYEGAVLKVDNGAAKGLTPVDIGVKEEGKSTPKGYSLQKEGTGCARDDFSWTGPKAETKNTANKGQIFSCVNGGPISPTNKPTKLLSLSSFPSVSPTDYPTKSPSATPSGPLVAPQVAAWINEFHYDNTGSDSGEFVEIAYTSSVTITDYQIVLYNGNGGATYDTDPVPNGSCSGNVCFSVLNYPSNGIQNGSPDGIALVDGSGNVVEFLSYEGILTASNGPASGLASTNIGVSETSSTPIGHSLQRTGTGCAGSDFSWAPPNVNTKNSVNDGQTISCGPAPPLTPSPSSVPSISSAPSIPLTASPSSVPSTSSAPSIDVPVTKTGVKVLAYNILSGGTGNSAWKDIIKAENADIIVFTETGNWDDNNDQLLNQNLNEFNNHFTNEVPYTGSTVQGIGFANSANAIMTRFPIVQTTQLTDNELSDASAHDLMVWKLDVGNGKFVYVIGIHLKCCGGSTNDSRRNDTMENLIIWIDTNINAGDGIMLMGDFNAVSPVDTDPSFPGYQPGFEPSSDSSLNDGPIRMLIDSNDPKASTKHTFKDAFREANPVCGSNNNCCADALCDEFSLPNVNCPERGYSFVGIHNFDSRIDFIIVNQQVQVSVPATVGDVGGGSVCTASDHLPVDAIVSF
;
A
#
# COMPACT_ATOMS: atom_id res chain seq x y z
N THR A 1 23.33 75.38 26.96
CA THR A 1 23.72 74.36 25.97
C THR A 1 24.06 73.09 26.73
N THR A 2 23.04 72.32 27.14
CA THR A 2 22.69 71.00 26.54
C THR A 2 23.91 70.09 26.35
N MET A 3 24.01 68.89 26.92
CA MET A 3 23.15 68.10 27.80
C MET A 3 24.08 67.04 28.43
N LYS A 4 24.11 66.90 29.77
CA LYS A 4 24.96 65.94 30.48
C LYS A 4 24.24 64.58 30.59
N LEU A 5 24.96 63.51 30.23
CA LEU A 5 24.70 62.13 30.71
C LEU A 5 24.63 62.11 32.24
N PRO A 6 23.78 61.25 32.83
CA PRO A 6 24.37 60.15 33.61
C PRO A 6 23.59 58.82 33.67
N ILE A 7 24.38 57.73 33.73
CA ILE A 7 24.24 56.55 34.61
C ILE A 7 22.99 55.67 34.45
N ASN A 8 23.18 54.50 33.81
CA ASN A 8 22.34 53.32 34.02
C ASN A 8 23.02 52.37 35.02
N LYS A 9 22.42 52.25 36.21
CA LYS A 9 22.57 51.10 37.13
C LYS A 9 21.19 50.46 37.31
N ILE A 10 21.14 49.20 36.90
CA ILE A 10 20.24 48.09 37.24
C ILE A 10 19.22 48.38 38.37
N LEU A 11 17.94 48.16 38.06
CA LEU A 11 16.98 47.62 39.02
C LEU A 11 15.96 46.72 38.31
N PHE A 12 15.83 45.50 38.83
CA PHE A 12 14.83 44.49 38.49
C PHE A 12 13.41 45.04 38.61
N THR A 13 12.57 44.84 37.59
CA THR A 13 11.11 44.85 37.75
C THR A 13 10.55 43.65 37.00
N ALA A 14 9.87 42.77 37.73
CA ALA A 14 9.25 41.55 37.24
C ALA A 14 8.15 41.89 36.22
N PHE A 15 8.30 41.44 34.98
CA PHE A 15 7.18 41.31 34.05
C PHE A 15 6.61 39.90 34.21
N ALA A 16 5.41 39.82 34.77
CA ALA A 16 4.56 38.64 34.65
C ALA A 16 4.17 38.50 33.16
N GLY A 17 4.98 37.77 32.40
CA GLY A 17 4.62 37.35 31.05
C GLY A 17 3.61 36.22 31.14
N LEU A 18 2.34 36.52 30.86
CA LEU A 18 1.38 35.50 30.46
C LEU A 18 1.91 34.88 29.15
N VAL A 19 2.55 33.71 29.23
CA VAL A 19 2.84 32.92 28.04
C VAL A 19 1.54 32.19 27.70
N ALA A 20 0.73 32.78 26.82
CA ALA A 20 -0.30 32.03 26.13
C ALA A 20 0.43 31.11 25.13
N SER A 21 0.44 29.81 25.40
CA SER A 21 0.87 28.80 24.44
C SER A 21 -0.06 28.86 23.22
N THR A 22 0.46 29.17 22.04
CA THR A 22 -0.29 29.05 20.79
C THR A 22 -0.40 27.57 20.42
N GLN A 23 -1.55 26.99 20.71
CA GLN A 23 -1.94 25.64 20.35
C GLN A 23 -2.17 25.55 18.83
N ALA A 24 -1.82 24.42 18.19
CA ALA A 24 -2.09 24.21 16.78
C ALA A 24 -3.60 24.36 16.50
N GLN A 25 -3.95 25.27 15.60
CA GLN A 25 -5.32 25.65 15.33
C GLN A 25 -5.99 24.59 14.44
N VAL A 26 -7.18 24.13 14.82
CA VAL A 26 -8.06 23.33 13.97
C VAL A 26 -8.32 24.13 12.68
N ALA A 27 -7.96 23.61 11.51
CA ALA A 27 -8.37 24.25 10.24
C ALA A 27 -9.86 23.97 10.00
N SER A 28 -10.54 24.71 9.12
CA SER A 28 -11.88 24.29 8.68
C SER A 28 -11.78 23.39 7.45
N TRP A 29 -12.66 22.40 7.28
CA TRP A 29 -12.68 21.50 6.13
C TRP A 29 -14.08 20.95 5.85
N ILE A 30 -14.25 20.29 4.69
CA ILE A 30 -15.51 19.62 4.34
C ILE A 30 -15.56 18.26 5.06
N ASN A 31 -16.54 18.09 5.94
CA ASN A 31 -16.67 16.93 6.83
C ASN A 31 -17.55 15.81 6.26
N GLU A 32 -18.66 16.21 5.66
CA GLU A 32 -19.69 15.32 5.12
C GLU A 32 -20.41 16.07 3.98
N PHE A 33 -20.84 15.39 2.93
CA PHE A 33 -21.71 16.00 1.92
C PHE A 33 -22.55 14.96 1.18
N HIS A 34 -23.67 15.42 0.64
CA HIS A 34 -24.60 14.62 -0.16
C HIS A 34 -24.93 15.34 -1.47
N TYR A 35 -24.99 14.59 -2.57
CA TYR A 35 -25.18 15.14 -3.91
C TYR A 35 -26.07 14.31 -4.86
N ASP A 36 -26.51 13.10 -4.52
CA ASP A 36 -27.37 12.26 -5.35
C ASP A 36 -28.38 11.40 -4.55
N ASP A 37 -29.68 11.65 -4.73
CA ASP A 37 -30.79 10.99 -4.00
C ASP A 37 -31.69 10.07 -4.86
N GLY A 38 -31.20 9.61 -6.01
CA GLY A 38 -31.94 8.64 -6.83
C GLY A 38 -33.20 9.19 -7.52
N GLY A 39 -33.24 10.50 -7.80
CA GLY A 39 -34.21 11.11 -8.69
C GLY A 39 -34.77 12.46 -8.20
N LYS A 40 -34.52 13.50 -9.01
CA LYS A 40 -34.71 14.94 -8.73
C LYS A 40 -33.90 15.41 -7.52
N ASP A 41 -32.60 15.63 -7.72
CA ASP A 41 -31.60 16.25 -6.83
C ASP A 41 -32.27 16.97 -5.65
N GLN A 42 -32.57 16.23 -4.59
CA GLN A 42 -33.23 16.70 -3.39
C GLN A 42 -32.45 16.26 -2.18
N GLY A 43 -32.33 17.18 -1.22
CA GLY A 43 -31.65 16.90 0.03
C GLY A 43 -30.15 17.11 0.02
N GLU A 44 -29.57 17.62 -1.08
CA GLU A 44 -28.15 17.97 -1.15
C GLU A 44 -27.75 18.89 0.02
N PHE A 45 -26.61 18.57 0.63
CA PHE A 45 -26.08 19.35 1.74
C PHE A 45 -24.56 19.25 1.79
N ILE A 46 -23.97 20.15 2.57
CA ILE A 46 -22.58 20.06 2.98
C ILE A 46 -22.49 20.31 4.48
N GLU A 47 -21.64 19.56 5.16
CA GLU A 47 -21.25 19.82 6.53
C GLU A 47 -19.78 20.25 6.56
N VAL A 48 -19.52 21.33 7.28
CA VAL A 48 -18.18 21.90 7.46
C VAL A 48 -17.77 21.68 8.91
N ALA A 49 -16.64 21.01 9.11
CA ALA A 49 -15.96 21.01 10.41
C ALA A 49 -15.09 22.26 10.51
N SER A 50 -15.12 22.92 11.67
CA SER A 50 -14.42 24.17 11.90
C SER A 50 -14.09 24.37 13.37
N PRO A 51 -13.11 25.22 13.74
CA PRO A 51 -12.91 25.61 15.13
C PRO A 51 -14.20 26.09 15.79
N THR A 52 -14.41 25.72 17.05
CA THR A 52 -15.55 26.20 17.83
C THR A 52 -15.62 27.72 17.83
N GLY A 53 -16.74 28.26 17.33
CA GLY A 53 -16.97 29.70 17.18
C GLY A 53 -16.73 30.26 15.78
N THR A 54 -16.30 29.44 14.81
CA THR A 54 -16.16 29.86 13.41
C THR A 54 -17.54 30.08 12.76
N ASP A 55 -17.80 31.28 12.22
CA ASP A 55 -19.02 31.55 11.45
C ASP A 55 -18.79 31.31 9.94
N VAL A 56 -19.22 30.14 9.46
CA VAL A 56 -19.11 29.79 8.04
C VAL A 56 -20.30 30.30 7.20
N ARG A 57 -21.29 30.99 7.79
CA ARG A 57 -22.50 31.41 7.06
C ARG A 57 -22.21 32.38 5.92
N ASN A 58 -21.07 33.07 5.92
CA ASN A 58 -20.65 33.95 4.84
C ASN A 58 -19.77 33.30 3.77
N TRP A 59 -19.40 32.04 3.97
CA TRP A 59 -18.53 31.28 3.07
C TRP A 59 -19.30 30.83 1.82
N LYS A 60 -18.57 30.31 0.84
CA LYS A 60 -19.12 29.85 -0.43
C LYS A 60 -18.64 28.45 -0.76
N LEU A 61 -19.49 27.67 -1.43
CA LEU A 61 -19.02 26.60 -2.30
C LEU A 61 -18.84 27.14 -3.71
N VAL A 62 -17.72 26.75 -4.30
CA VAL A 62 -17.45 26.92 -5.72
C VAL A 62 -17.33 25.54 -6.34
N LEU A 63 -18.21 25.25 -7.29
CA LEU A 63 -18.38 23.92 -7.87
C LEU A 63 -17.85 23.88 -9.30
N TYR A 64 -17.14 22.80 -9.61
CA TYR A 64 -16.37 22.64 -10.84
C TYR A 64 -16.71 21.33 -11.55
N ASN A 65 -16.80 21.37 -12.89
CA ASN A 65 -16.95 20.21 -13.75
C ASN A 65 -16.03 20.33 -14.97
N ARG A 66 -15.33 19.27 -15.38
CA ARG A 66 -14.49 19.25 -16.60
C ARG A 66 -13.63 20.54 -16.80
N ARG A 67 -13.02 21.05 -15.71
CA ARG A 67 -12.21 22.29 -15.59
C ARG A 67 -12.96 23.64 -15.55
N LYS A 68 -14.29 23.66 -15.67
CA LYS A 68 -15.12 24.88 -15.62
C LYS A 68 -15.85 25.03 -14.30
N ARG A 69 -15.80 26.24 -13.71
CA ARG A 69 -16.74 26.62 -12.66
C ARG A 69 -18.15 26.64 -13.24
N TYR A 70 -19.00 25.72 -12.79
CA TYR A 70 -20.40 25.69 -13.22
C TYR A 70 -21.33 26.32 -12.18
N ASN A 71 -20.90 26.44 -10.92
CA ASN A 71 -21.69 27.07 -9.86
C ASN A 71 -20.83 27.77 -8.82
N SER A 72 -21.43 28.75 -8.14
CA SER A 72 -20.89 29.32 -6.91
C SER A 72 -22.03 29.80 -6.04
N LYS A 73 -22.14 29.24 -4.83
CA LYS A 73 -23.23 29.56 -3.91
C LYS A 73 -22.70 29.87 -2.52
N LYS A 74 -23.28 30.88 -1.89
CA LYS A 74 -23.07 31.14 -0.46
C LYS A 74 -23.60 29.95 0.34
N LEU A 75 -22.97 29.60 1.45
CA LEU A 75 -23.57 28.68 2.41
C LEU A 75 -24.86 29.32 2.97
N PHE A 76 -25.96 28.58 3.00
CA PHE A 76 -27.27 29.07 3.44
C PHE A 76 -28.00 27.99 4.24
N LYS A 77 -28.98 28.41 5.06
CA LYS A 77 -29.74 27.53 5.98
C LYS A 77 -28.81 26.69 6.87
N CYS A 78 -27.79 27.33 7.43
CA CYS A 78 -26.80 26.63 8.24
C CYS A 78 -27.27 26.40 9.68
N THR A 79 -27.10 25.19 10.17
CA THR A 79 -27.22 24.81 11.59
C THR A 79 -25.87 24.32 12.08
N SER A 80 -25.55 24.57 13.35
CA SER A 80 -24.25 24.21 13.92
C SER A 80 -24.42 23.42 15.21
N SER A 81 -23.52 22.49 15.45
CA SER A 81 -23.44 21.69 16.66
C SER A 81 -21.98 21.61 17.14
N ASP A 82 -21.77 21.87 18.42
CA ASP A 82 -20.46 21.75 19.05
C ASP A 82 -20.23 20.31 19.50
N THR A 83 -19.09 19.74 19.13
CA THR A 83 -18.70 18.38 19.53
C THR A 83 -18.21 18.32 20.99
N GLY A 84 -18.00 19.47 21.64
CA GLY A 84 -17.39 19.56 22.96
C GLY A 84 -15.88 19.34 22.98
N THR A 85 -15.26 19.24 21.79
CA THR A 85 -13.81 19.00 21.64
C THR A 85 -13.05 20.22 21.10
N GLY A 86 -13.76 21.31 20.76
CA GLY A 86 -13.17 22.46 20.06
C GLY A 86 -13.40 22.45 18.55
N VAL A 87 -14.18 21.48 18.05
CA VAL A 87 -14.70 21.43 16.68
C VAL A 87 -16.21 21.68 16.70
N THR A 88 -16.66 22.59 15.85
CA THR A 88 -18.07 22.80 15.50
C THR A 88 -18.35 22.26 14.11
N LEU A 89 -19.35 21.39 14.02
CA LEU A 89 -19.90 20.87 12.77
C LEU A 89 -21.04 21.78 12.33
N THR A 90 -20.93 22.33 11.12
CA THR A 90 -21.94 23.22 10.56
C THR A 90 -22.51 22.65 9.26
N LEU A 91 -23.74 22.16 9.35
CA LEU A 91 -24.53 21.70 8.21
C LEU A 91 -25.13 22.88 7.45
N CYS A 92 -24.98 22.95 6.14
CA CYS A 92 -25.50 23.99 5.25
C CYS A 92 -26.10 23.40 3.96
N GLY A 93 -27.00 24.14 3.31
CA GLY A 93 -27.32 23.92 1.89
C GLY A 93 -28.61 23.18 1.54
N TYR A 94 -29.35 22.70 2.53
CA TYR A 94 -30.55 21.89 2.31
C TYR A 94 -31.76 22.70 1.76
N PRO A 95 -32.56 22.19 0.80
CA PRO A 95 -32.46 20.87 0.18
C PRO A 95 -31.73 20.85 -1.19
N ARG A 96 -31.07 21.95 -1.62
CA ARG A 96 -30.43 22.02 -2.95
C ARG A 96 -29.20 22.91 -3.01
N MET A 97 -28.03 22.32 -3.15
CA MET A 97 -26.74 22.98 -3.37
C MET A 97 -26.33 23.04 -4.85
N GLY A 98 -26.89 22.19 -5.70
CA GLY A 98 -26.50 22.02 -7.10
C GLY A 98 -25.15 21.36 -7.24
N ILE A 99 -24.85 20.38 -6.38
CA ILE A 99 -23.67 19.54 -6.44
C ILE A 99 -24.01 18.44 -7.45
N GLN A 100 -23.30 18.40 -8.57
CA GLN A 100 -23.67 17.53 -9.69
C GLN A 100 -23.07 16.14 -9.51
N ASN A 101 -23.73 15.12 -10.04
CA ASN A 101 -23.14 13.81 -10.31
C ASN A 101 -22.41 13.80 -11.68
N GLY A 102 -21.51 12.84 -11.89
CA GLY A 102 -20.78 12.62 -13.14
C GLY A 102 -19.25 12.80 -13.07
N ARG A 103 -18.55 12.26 -14.07
CA ARG A 103 -17.07 12.26 -14.11
C ARG A 103 -16.49 13.69 -14.00
N LYS A 104 -15.51 13.87 -13.11
CA LYS A 104 -14.65 15.07 -12.95
C LYS A 104 -15.31 16.25 -12.23
N ASN A 105 -15.94 16.02 -11.09
CA ASN A 105 -16.51 17.07 -10.26
C ASN A 105 -15.61 17.43 -9.06
N SER A 106 -15.67 18.70 -8.62
CA SER A 106 -14.89 19.17 -7.48
C SER A 106 -15.60 20.29 -6.71
N ILE A 107 -15.35 20.34 -5.40
CA ILE A 107 -15.94 21.29 -4.46
C ILE A 107 -14.80 22.07 -3.81
N ALA A 108 -14.78 23.40 -3.99
CA ALA A 108 -13.94 24.29 -3.21
C ALA A 108 -14.78 24.99 -2.13
N LEU A 109 -14.38 24.85 -0.88
CA LEU A 109 -14.88 25.64 0.24
C LEU A 109 -14.08 26.95 0.30
N VAL A 110 -14.77 28.08 0.28
CA VAL A 110 -14.14 29.40 0.16
C VAL A 110 -14.62 30.30 1.28
N ASP A 111 -13.71 30.89 2.03
CA ASP A 111 -14.05 31.80 3.14
C ASP A 111 -14.62 33.14 2.66
N GLU A 112 -15.05 33.98 3.60
CA GLU A 112 -15.59 35.31 3.29
C GLU A 112 -14.58 36.28 2.64
N SER A 113 -13.28 36.02 2.82
CA SER A 113 -12.18 36.78 2.22
C SER A 113 -11.83 36.30 0.81
N GLY A 114 -12.42 35.18 0.36
CA GLY A 114 -12.18 34.60 -0.96
C GLY A 114 -11.05 33.57 -0.99
N ASN A 115 -10.52 33.15 0.16
CA ASN A 115 -9.48 32.12 0.23
C ASN A 115 -10.11 30.73 0.12
N VAL A 116 -9.45 29.82 -0.61
CA VAL A 116 -9.84 28.41 -0.65
C VAL A 116 -9.37 27.75 0.65
N VAL A 117 -10.33 27.24 1.42
CA VAL A 117 -10.14 26.61 2.72
C VAL A 117 -9.98 25.09 2.58
N ASP A 118 -10.75 24.48 1.68
CA ASP A 118 -10.65 23.06 1.34
C ASP A 118 -11.01 22.88 -0.14
N PHE A 119 -10.38 21.93 -0.80
CA PHE A 119 -10.62 21.64 -2.21
C PHE A 119 -10.53 20.14 -2.51
N ILE A 120 -11.67 19.54 -2.83
CA ILE A 120 -11.81 18.10 -3.02
C ILE A 120 -12.42 17.76 -4.39
N SER A 121 -12.04 16.61 -4.95
CA SER A 121 -12.69 16.00 -6.12
C SER A 121 -13.34 14.69 -5.73
N TYR A 122 -14.44 14.36 -6.39
CA TYR A 122 -15.20 13.13 -6.19
C TYR A 122 -15.52 12.50 -7.56
N GLU A 123 -15.74 11.18 -7.58
CA GLU A 123 -15.93 10.38 -8.81
C GLU A 123 -14.68 10.25 -9.72
N GLY A 124 -13.48 10.18 -9.11
CA GLY A 124 -12.33 9.50 -9.70
C GLY A 124 -11.59 10.23 -10.82
N ALA A 125 -11.52 11.57 -10.76
CA ALA A 125 -10.61 12.30 -11.64
C ALA A 125 -10.19 13.67 -11.08
N VAL A 126 -8.91 13.81 -10.81
CA VAL A 126 -8.27 15.06 -10.39
C VAL A 126 -7.99 15.94 -11.60
N LEU A 127 -8.47 17.19 -11.57
CA LEU A 127 -8.17 18.18 -12.61
C LEU A 127 -7.83 19.53 -12.01
N LYS A 128 -6.71 20.10 -12.47
CA LYS A 128 -6.38 21.50 -12.22
C LYS A 128 -7.44 22.40 -12.85
N VAL A 129 -7.96 23.32 -12.05
CA VAL A 129 -9.01 24.25 -12.45
C VAL A 129 -8.39 25.54 -12.99
N ASP A 130 -8.93 26.09 -14.08
CA ASP A 130 -8.39 27.28 -14.75
C ASP A 130 -9.16 28.60 -14.45
N ASN A 131 -10.19 28.54 -13.60
CA ASN A 131 -11.07 29.66 -13.28
C ASN A 131 -11.65 29.61 -11.85
N GLY A 132 -12.29 30.69 -11.41
CA GLY A 132 -12.89 30.79 -10.08
C GLY A 132 -11.86 30.89 -8.94
N ALA A 133 -12.32 30.70 -7.70
CA ALA A 133 -11.48 30.86 -6.50
C ALA A 133 -10.36 29.82 -6.41
N ALA A 134 -10.59 28.60 -6.92
CA ALA A 134 -9.60 27.52 -6.99
C ALA A 134 -8.77 27.52 -8.29
N LYS A 135 -8.69 28.66 -8.99
CA LYS A 135 -7.87 28.78 -10.21
C LYS A 135 -6.42 28.43 -9.88
N GLY A 136 -5.86 27.46 -10.60
CA GLY A 136 -4.48 27.02 -10.44
C GLY A 136 -4.27 26.00 -9.32
N LEU A 137 -5.31 25.66 -8.56
CA LEU A 137 -5.25 24.61 -7.53
C LEU A 137 -5.64 23.25 -8.11
N THR A 138 -5.14 22.21 -7.47
CA THR A 138 -5.47 20.82 -7.74
C THR A 138 -6.28 20.29 -6.56
N PRO A 139 -7.49 19.73 -6.78
CA PRO A 139 -8.28 19.17 -5.69
C PRO A 139 -7.69 17.85 -5.19
N VAL A 140 -7.91 17.54 -3.91
CA VAL A 140 -7.61 16.22 -3.35
C VAL A 140 -8.70 15.24 -3.78
N ASP A 141 -8.34 14.12 -4.42
CA ASP A 141 -9.31 13.07 -4.71
C ASP A 141 -9.70 12.36 -3.43
N ILE A 142 -11.00 12.28 -3.17
CA ILE A 142 -11.52 11.64 -1.96
C ILE A 142 -11.68 10.14 -2.13
N GLY A 143 -11.54 9.61 -3.35
CA GLY A 143 -11.54 8.17 -3.62
C GLY A 143 -12.90 7.48 -3.42
N VAL A 144 -13.96 8.22 -3.11
CA VAL A 144 -15.31 7.71 -2.86
C VAL A 144 -16.37 8.48 -3.67
N LYS A 145 -17.53 7.87 -3.89
CA LYS A 145 -18.66 8.42 -4.66
C LYS A 145 -20.01 7.92 -4.14
N GLU A 146 -21.07 8.68 -4.39
CA GLU A 146 -22.46 8.20 -4.32
C GLU A 146 -22.79 7.49 -5.64
N GLU A 147 -23.29 6.25 -5.59
CA GLU A 147 -23.58 5.40 -6.76
C GLU A 147 -24.91 5.76 -7.46
N GLY A 148 -25.26 7.04 -7.45
CA GLY A 148 -26.48 7.57 -8.00
C GLY A 148 -27.77 6.90 -7.51
N LYS A 149 -28.52 6.26 -8.41
CA LYS A 149 -29.84 5.67 -8.11
C LYS A 149 -29.81 4.54 -7.07
N SER A 150 -28.64 3.98 -6.76
CA SER A 150 -28.50 2.94 -5.73
C SER A 150 -28.14 3.50 -4.35
N THR A 151 -27.79 4.78 -4.22
CA THR A 151 -27.59 5.41 -2.90
C THR A 151 -28.93 5.54 -2.20
N PRO A 152 -29.14 4.92 -1.02
CA PRO A 152 -30.40 5.06 -0.29
C PRO A 152 -30.63 6.50 0.14
N LYS A 153 -31.90 6.92 0.22
CA LYS A 153 -32.24 8.25 0.73
C LYS A 153 -31.73 8.45 2.16
N GLY A 154 -31.13 9.61 2.40
CA GLY A 154 -30.55 9.95 3.71
C GLY A 154 -29.18 9.34 3.93
N TYR A 155 -28.42 9.09 2.87
CA TYR A 155 -27.01 8.69 2.92
C TYR A 155 -26.13 9.81 2.36
N SER A 156 -24.87 9.84 2.78
CA SER A 156 -23.91 10.91 2.45
C SER A 156 -22.48 10.35 2.47
N LEU A 157 -21.58 11.01 1.76
CA LEU A 157 -20.15 10.77 1.91
C LEU A 157 -19.65 11.41 3.21
N GLN A 158 -18.95 10.63 4.02
CA GLN A 158 -18.57 11.00 5.38
C GLN A 158 -17.08 10.70 5.65
N LYS A 159 -16.45 11.51 6.49
CA LYS A 159 -15.11 11.26 7.04
C LYS A 159 -15.16 10.39 8.29
N GLU A 160 -14.29 9.39 8.40
CA GLU A 160 -14.09 8.54 9.59
C GLU A 160 -12.63 8.57 10.06
N GLY A 161 -12.37 8.22 11.32
CA GLY A 161 -11.03 8.26 11.91
C GLY A 161 -11.01 8.91 13.29
N THR A 162 -9.84 8.95 13.92
CA THR A 162 -9.65 9.57 15.24
C THR A 162 -8.57 10.63 15.16
N GLY A 163 -8.90 11.88 15.52
CA GLY A 163 -7.93 12.98 15.47
C GLY A 163 -8.55 14.35 15.67
N CYS A 164 -7.89 15.40 15.18
CA CYS A 164 -8.28 16.79 15.38
C CYS A 164 -8.16 17.67 14.11
N ALA A 165 -7.38 17.23 13.12
CA ALA A 165 -7.18 17.91 11.85
C ALA A 165 -7.81 17.15 10.68
N ARG A 166 -8.05 17.85 9.57
CA ARG A 166 -8.63 17.30 8.33
C ARG A 166 -8.03 15.97 7.90
N ASP A 167 -6.71 15.84 7.98
CA ASP A 167 -5.94 14.72 7.43
C ASP A 167 -5.85 13.53 8.40
N ASP A 168 -6.34 13.68 9.64
CA ASP A 168 -6.53 12.56 10.57
C ASP A 168 -7.77 11.72 10.24
N PHE A 169 -8.58 12.17 9.27
CA PHE A 169 -9.83 11.55 8.89
C PHE A 169 -9.88 11.21 7.40
N SER A 170 -10.22 9.96 7.10
CA SER A 170 -10.34 9.42 5.75
C SER A 170 -11.77 9.47 5.25
N TRP A 171 -11.96 9.72 3.96
CA TRP A 171 -13.28 9.66 3.34
C TRP A 171 -13.78 8.23 3.23
N THR A 172 -15.07 8.04 3.48
CA THR A 172 -15.76 6.76 3.32
C THR A 172 -16.94 6.92 2.38
N GLY A 173 -17.33 5.80 1.75
CA GLY A 173 -18.50 5.74 0.87
C GLY A 173 -19.81 6.09 1.58
N PRO A 174 -20.94 6.08 0.86
CA PRO A 174 -22.21 6.58 1.38
C PRO A 174 -22.65 5.83 2.65
N LYS A 175 -22.86 6.55 3.74
CA LYS A 175 -23.40 6.03 5.02
C LYS A 175 -24.61 6.85 5.42
N ALA A 176 -25.44 6.31 6.32
CA ALA A 176 -26.59 7.03 6.86
C ALA A 176 -26.13 8.40 7.41
N GLU A 177 -26.74 9.48 6.92
CA GLU A 177 -26.32 10.85 7.17
C GLU A 177 -26.26 11.19 8.67
N THR A 178 -25.21 11.91 9.07
CA THR A 178 -24.92 12.25 10.48
C THR A 178 -24.99 13.76 10.72
N LYS A 179 -25.93 14.41 10.04
CA LYS A 179 -26.21 15.85 10.09
C LYS A 179 -26.11 16.46 11.49
N ASN A 180 -25.18 17.41 11.67
CA ASN A 180 -24.87 18.14 12.90
C ASN A 180 -24.36 17.25 14.05
N THR A 181 -23.79 16.09 13.76
CA THR A 181 -23.18 15.18 14.73
C THR A 181 -21.91 14.59 14.13
N ALA A 182 -20.98 14.12 14.97
CA ALA A 182 -19.81 13.44 14.45
C ALA A 182 -20.23 12.24 13.59
N ASN A 183 -19.55 12.03 12.46
CA ASN A 183 -19.84 10.91 11.58
C ASN A 183 -19.67 9.59 12.34
N LYS A 184 -20.34 8.53 11.88
CA LYS A 184 -20.15 7.20 12.48
C LYS A 184 -18.68 6.82 12.37
N GLY A 185 -18.03 6.35 13.45
CA GLY A 185 -16.59 6.04 13.42
C GLY A 185 -15.66 7.27 13.41
N GLN A 186 -16.19 8.48 13.52
CA GLN A 186 -15.40 9.70 13.68
C GLN A 186 -15.28 10.09 15.15
N ILE A 187 -14.04 10.19 15.64
CA ILE A 187 -13.75 10.57 17.03
C ILE A 187 -12.86 11.82 17.02
N PHE A 188 -13.42 12.94 17.45
CA PHE A 188 -12.64 14.16 17.66
C PHE A 188 -11.88 14.07 18.99
N SER A 189 -10.56 14.15 18.95
CA SER A 189 -9.65 14.06 20.10
C SER A 189 -8.80 15.32 20.26
N CYS A 190 -9.46 16.47 20.18
CA CYS A 190 -8.85 17.79 20.33
C CYS A 190 -8.71 18.19 21.82
N VAL A 191 -7.58 18.79 22.21
CA VAL A 191 -7.31 19.18 23.61
C VAL A 191 -7.93 20.57 23.90
N ASN A 192 -8.91 20.61 24.81
CA ASN A 192 -9.65 21.74 25.42
C ASN A 192 -9.45 23.18 24.88
N GLY A 193 -10.56 23.76 24.40
CA GLY A 193 -10.65 25.08 23.78
C GLY A 193 -10.64 26.33 24.70
N GLY A 194 -10.35 27.47 24.07
CA GLY A 194 -10.51 28.83 24.57
C GLY A 194 -10.85 29.80 23.41
N PRO A 195 -11.42 31.00 23.67
CA PRO A 195 -12.07 31.81 22.63
C PRO A 195 -11.10 32.48 21.65
N ILE A 196 -11.55 32.60 20.41
CA ILE A 196 -10.81 33.01 19.19
C ILE A 196 -10.83 34.55 19.01
N SER A 197 -9.76 35.10 18.41
CA SER A 197 -9.79 36.40 17.71
C SER A 197 -9.30 36.24 16.26
N PRO A 198 -9.90 36.92 15.26
CA PRO A 198 -9.72 36.59 13.85
C PRO A 198 -8.58 37.39 13.23
N THR A 199 -7.50 36.73 12.84
CA THR A 199 -6.60 37.23 11.79
C THR A 199 -5.96 36.06 11.06
N ASN A 200 -6.60 35.60 9.99
CA ASN A 200 -6.00 34.74 8.99
C ASN A 200 -5.13 35.60 8.06
N LYS A 201 -3.82 35.38 8.10
CA LYS A 201 -2.95 35.60 6.96
C LYS A 201 -1.91 34.48 6.94
N PRO A 202 -1.73 33.76 5.82
CA PRO A 202 -0.62 32.85 5.71
C PRO A 202 0.66 33.68 5.56
N THR A 203 1.51 33.70 6.59
CA THR A 203 2.99 33.56 6.52
C THR A 203 3.72 33.96 7.82
N LYS A 204 4.60 33.08 8.31
CA LYS A 204 6.08 33.20 8.35
C LYS A 204 6.65 32.55 9.62
N LEU A 205 7.50 31.53 9.41
CA LEU A 205 8.28 30.84 10.44
C LEU A 205 9.12 31.83 11.27
N LEU A 206 9.06 31.69 12.60
CA LEU A 206 10.07 32.22 13.52
C LEU A 206 10.57 31.08 14.41
N SER A 207 11.88 31.03 14.53
CA SER A 207 12.70 29.90 14.96
C SER A 207 13.10 29.94 16.44
N LEU A 208 13.44 28.74 16.94
CA LEU A 208 14.51 28.38 17.91
C LEU A 208 14.28 28.57 19.43
N SER A 209 14.33 27.43 20.13
CA SER A 209 15.41 27.01 21.06
C SER A 209 15.05 26.56 22.50
N SER A 210 15.55 25.35 22.83
CA SER A 210 16.13 24.84 24.10
C SER A 210 15.27 24.37 25.32
N PHE A 211 15.35 23.04 25.57
CA PHE A 211 15.55 22.21 26.79
C PHE A 211 15.27 22.78 28.22
N PRO A 212 14.81 21.97 29.23
CA PRO A 212 15.54 20.78 29.73
C PRO A 212 14.73 19.57 30.28
N SER A 213 15.51 18.51 30.52
CA SER A 213 15.20 17.20 31.12
C SER A 213 14.63 17.22 32.53
N VAL A 214 13.84 16.20 32.89
CA VAL A 214 13.75 15.65 34.26
C VAL A 214 13.56 14.11 34.21
N SER A 215 14.36 13.38 34.98
CA SER A 215 14.18 11.96 35.36
C SER A 215 14.08 11.85 36.91
N PRO A 216 14.01 10.65 37.53
CA PRO A 216 12.80 9.95 37.95
C PRO A 216 12.75 9.70 39.48
N THR A 217 11.61 9.27 40.05
CA THR A 217 11.57 8.75 41.43
C THR A 217 10.64 7.54 41.60
N ASP A 218 11.27 6.36 41.55
CA ASP A 218 11.24 5.21 42.48
C ASP A 218 10.00 4.86 43.34
N TYR A 219 9.62 3.56 43.29
CA TYR A 219 9.63 2.58 44.41
C TYR A 219 9.35 1.14 43.86
N PRO A 220 9.69 0.02 44.56
CA PRO A 220 10.58 -0.99 44.01
C PRO A 220 10.15 -2.48 44.19
N THR A 221 10.89 -3.38 43.53
CA THR A 221 11.05 -4.85 43.75
C THR A 221 9.83 -5.74 43.45
N LYS A 222 9.94 -6.90 42.76
CA LYS A 222 10.99 -7.93 42.83
C LYS A 222 10.90 -8.88 41.61
N SER A 223 12.04 -9.20 41.00
CA SER A 223 12.23 -10.25 39.98
C SER A 223 12.40 -11.65 40.62
N PRO A 224 12.20 -12.75 39.88
CA PRO A 224 13.40 -13.47 39.40
C PRO A 224 13.35 -13.94 37.93
N SER A 225 14.38 -13.51 37.19
CA SER A 225 15.37 -14.29 36.42
C SER A 225 14.97 -15.20 35.23
N ALA A 226 15.28 -14.65 34.05
CA ALA A 226 16.06 -15.20 32.91
C ALA A 226 15.59 -16.43 32.11
N THR A 227 15.45 -16.26 30.77
CA THR A 227 16.27 -16.82 29.64
C THR A 227 15.45 -16.69 28.32
N PRO A 228 16.01 -16.68 27.09
CA PRO A 228 17.22 -16.05 26.54
C PRO A 228 16.89 -14.87 25.59
N SER A 229 17.85 -13.98 25.35
CA SER A 229 17.77 -13.01 24.24
C SER A 229 17.90 -13.75 22.91
N GLY A 230 16.91 -13.58 22.03
CA GLY A 230 17.02 -13.92 20.60
C GLY A 230 18.05 -13.03 19.89
N PRO A 231 18.49 -13.40 18.68
CA PRO A 231 19.57 -12.70 17.99
C PRO A 231 19.22 -11.22 17.81
N LEU A 232 20.14 -10.34 18.20
CA LEU A 232 20.07 -8.92 17.93
C LEU A 232 20.00 -8.72 16.41
N VAL A 233 18.90 -8.18 15.92
CA VAL A 233 18.78 -7.64 14.56
C VAL A 233 19.94 -6.66 14.37
N ALA A 234 20.82 -6.94 13.41
CA ALA A 234 21.89 -6.01 13.06
C ALA A 234 21.25 -4.71 12.53
N PRO A 235 21.68 -3.52 12.98
CA PRO A 235 21.09 -2.27 12.55
C PRO A 235 21.31 -2.08 11.04
N GLN A 236 20.25 -1.64 10.38
CA GLN A 236 20.21 -1.31 8.96
C GLN A 236 21.17 -0.16 8.67
N VAL A 237 22.26 -0.47 7.96
CA VAL A 237 23.24 0.51 7.48
C VAL A 237 22.71 1.11 6.19
N ALA A 238 22.28 2.38 6.19
CA ALA A 238 21.68 3.03 5.01
C ALA A 238 22.28 4.41 4.71
N ALA A 239 22.32 4.77 3.43
CA ALA A 239 22.60 6.11 2.88
C ALA A 239 21.52 6.45 1.83
N TRP A 240 21.03 7.68 1.80
CA TRP A 240 19.95 8.12 0.89
C TRP A 240 20.03 9.62 0.58
N ILE A 241 19.39 10.04 -0.52
CA ILE A 241 19.24 11.46 -0.88
C ILE A 241 18.18 12.06 0.04
N ASN A 242 18.58 12.99 0.90
CA ASN A 242 17.76 13.50 2.01
C ASN A 242 17.03 14.81 1.68
N GLU A 243 17.70 15.69 0.93
CA GLU A 243 17.25 17.04 0.65
C GLU A 243 17.97 17.56 -0.61
N PHE A 244 17.31 18.32 -1.48
CA PHE A 244 17.98 18.97 -2.61
C PHE A 244 17.25 20.24 -3.09
N HIS A 245 17.98 21.08 -3.82
CA HIS A 245 17.49 22.34 -4.39
C HIS A 245 18.02 22.54 -5.80
N TYR A 246 17.14 22.80 -6.76
CA TYR A 246 17.45 22.97 -8.19
C TYR A 246 16.84 24.24 -8.82
N ASP A 247 15.66 24.72 -8.39
CA ASP A 247 14.99 25.88 -9.03
C ASP A 247 14.56 26.94 -8.01
N ASN A 248 14.88 28.22 -8.25
CA ASN A 248 14.37 29.33 -7.46
C ASN A 248 14.15 30.66 -8.20
N THR A 249 13.57 31.61 -7.47
CA THR A 249 13.30 32.96 -8.00
C THR A 249 14.59 33.64 -8.45
N GLY A 250 14.70 33.90 -9.76
CA GLY A 250 15.80 34.64 -10.35
C GLY A 250 16.75 33.72 -11.10
N SER A 251 18.02 33.73 -10.74
CA SER A 251 19.00 32.75 -11.20
C SER A 251 19.12 31.65 -10.17
N ASP A 252 18.99 30.38 -10.58
CA ASP A 252 19.08 29.21 -9.71
C ASP A 252 20.33 29.30 -8.85
N SER A 253 20.14 29.60 -7.57
CA SER A 253 21.23 30.01 -6.67
C SER A 253 21.16 29.27 -5.36
N GLY A 254 22.30 28.73 -4.93
CA GLY A 254 22.38 27.92 -3.72
C GLY A 254 21.97 26.47 -3.90
N GLU A 255 21.96 25.98 -5.14
CA GLU A 255 21.66 24.59 -5.52
C GLU A 255 22.57 23.59 -4.80
N PHE A 256 22.01 22.45 -4.43
CA PHE A 256 22.72 21.41 -3.68
C PHE A 256 21.97 20.08 -3.68
N VAL A 257 22.70 19.02 -3.35
CA VAL A 257 22.16 17.72 -2.97
C VAL A 257 22.74 17.33 -1.61
N GLU A 258 21.89 16.97 -0.67
CA GLU A 258 22.26 16.44 0.64
C GLU A 258 21.99 14.94 0.72
N ILE A 259 22.96 14.22 1.27
CA ILE A 259 22.90 12.78 1.53
C ILE A 259 22.90 12.60 3.04
N ALA A 260 21.92 11.86 3.55
CA ALA A 260 21.91 11.40 4.94
C ALA A 260 22.33 9.93 5.00
N TYR A 261 23.09 9.57 6.03
CA TYR A 261 23.60 8.22 6.19
C TYR A 261 23.88 7.89 7.66
N THR A 262 23.79 6.61 8.01
CA THR A 262 24.20 6.16 9.34
C THR A 262 25.71 6.35 9.55
N SER A 263 26.14 6.68 10.76
CA SER A 263 27.56 6.89 11.10
C SER A 263 28.48 5.67 10.85
N SER A 264 27.90 4.49 10.62
CA SER A 264 28.59 3.28 10.17
C SER A 264 28.87 3.22 8.67
N VAL A 265 28.20 4.04 7.84
CA VAL A 265 28.48 4.14 6.40
C VAL A 265 29.72 5.01 6.19
N THR A 266 30.66 4.50 5.39
CA THR A 266 31.77 5.30 4.88
C THR A 266 31.35 5.92 3.55
N ILE A 267 31.12 7.24 3.53
CA ILE A 267 30.60 7.95 2.35
C ILE A 267 31.68 8.29 1.30
N THR A 268 32.96 8.05 1.60
CA THR A 268 34.12 8.55 0.85
C THR A 268 34.18 8.14 -0.63
N ASP A 269 33.52 7.05 -1.03
CA ASP A 269 33.50 6.56 -2.42
C ASP A 269 32.12 6.70 -3.09
N TYR A 270 31.15 7.33 -2.43
CA TYR A 270 29.84 7.58 -3.01
C TYR A 270 29.88 8.74 -4.01
N GLN A 271 28.98 8.70 -4.99
CA GLN A 271 28.86 9.73 -6.02
C GLN A 271 27.40 10.14 -6.22
N ILE A 272 27.19 11.40 -6.58
CA ILE A 272 25.96 11.89 -7.19
C ILE A 272 26.15 11.93 -8.70
N VAL A 273 25.21 11.37 -9.44
CA VAL A 273 25.18 11.42 -10.91
C VAL A 273 23.89 12.11 -11.34
N LEU A 274 24.02 13.20 -12.11
CA LEU A 274 22.89 13.97 -12.60
C LEU A 274 22.54 13.59 -14.03
N TYR A 275 21.24 13.44 -14.30
CA TYR A 275 20.70 12.96 -15.56
C TYR A 275 19.75 13.97 -16.19
N ASN A 276 19.92 14.19 -17.49
CA ASN A 276 19.12 15.11 -18.29
C ASN A 276 17.87 14.39 -18.84
N GLY A 277 16.70 15.00 -18.68
CA GLY A 277 15.41 14.49 -19.12
C GLY A 277 15.20 14.38 -20.61
N ASN A 278 15.93 15.18 -21.38
CA ASN A 278 15.93 15.16 -22.83
C ASN A 278 16.92 14.11 -23.36
N GLY A 279 16.62 12.84 -23.08
CA GLY A 279 17.35 11.67 -23.59
C GLY A 279 18.00 10.79 -22.52
N GLY A 280 17.85 11.13 -21.24
CA GLY A 280 18.29 10.29 -20.12
C GLY A 280 19.80 10.24 -19.91
N ALA A 281 20.56 11.14 -20.52
CA ALA A 281 22.02 11.08 -20.47
C ALA A 281 22.56 11.77 -19.22
N THR A 282 23.63 11.24 -18.64
CA THR A 282 24.39 11.88 -17.56
C THR A 282 24.97 13.21 -18.05
N TYR A 283 24.82 14.29 -17.27
CA TYR A 283 25.46 15.58 -17.56
C TYR A 283 26.46 16.03 -16.50
N ASP A 284 26.38 15.47 -15.28
CA ASP A 284 27.38 15.72 -14.23
C ASP A 284 27.59 14.50 -13.33
N THR A 285 28.76 14.39 -12.72
CA THR A 285 29.10 13.33 -11.77
C THR A 285 30.11 13.83 -10.77
N ASP A 286 29.72 13.84 -9.50
CA ASP A 286 30.50 14.42 -8.42
C ASP A 286 30.65 13.45 -7.24
N PRO A 287 31.84 13.38 -6.62
CA PRO A 287 32.02 12.62 -5.39
C PRO A 287 31.25 13.27 -4.23
N VAL A 288 30.59 12.46 -3.42
CA VAL A 288 29.93 12.91 -2.19
C VAL A 288 31.02 13.32 -1.18
N PRO A 289 31.03 14.57 -0.68
CA PRO A 289 32.03 15.00 0.29
C PRO A 289 31.80 14.30 1.62
N ASN A 290 32.84 14.26 2.47
CA ASN A 290 32.66 13.80 3.85
C ASN A 290 31.70 14.75 4.61
N GLY A 291 30.77 14.15 5.33
CA GLY A 291 29.73 14.85 6.07
C GLY A 291 30.06 15.11 7.53
N SER A 292 29.09 15.72 8.23
CA SER A 292 29.12 15.94 9.68
C SER A 292 28.06 15.08 10.36
N CYS A 293 28.40 14.50 11.51
CA CYS A 293 27.50 13.61 12.24
C CYS A 293 26.85 14.30 13.45
N SER A 294 25.55 14.07 13.61
CA SER A 294 24.76 14.41 14.79
C SER A 294 24.22 13.11 15.39
N GLY A 295 24.87 12.64 16.46
CA GLY A 295 24.57 11.31 17.01
C GLY A 295 24.97 10.19 16.04
N ASN A 296 24.02 9.28 15.75
CA ASN A 296 24.27 8.11 14.89
C ASN A 296 24.01 8.39 13.39
N VAL A 297 23.68 9.63 13.02
CA VAL A 297 23.33 10.03 11.66
C VAL A 297 24.29 11.11 11.20
N CYS A 298 24.70 11.05 9.95
CA CYS A 298 25.60 11.98 9.31
C CYS A 298 24.96 12.56 8.05
N PHE A 299 25.34 13.79 7.71
CA PHE A 299 24.85 14.53 6.57
C PHE A 299 26.02 15.07 5.74
N SER A 300 25.99 14.80 4.44
CA SER A 300 26.94 15.30 3.46
C SER A 300 26.22 16.20 2.47
N VAL A 301 26.69 17.45 2.32
CA VAL A 301 26.12 18.41 1.37
C VAL A 301 27.07 18.65 0.22
N LEU A 302 26.61 18.37 -0.99
CA LEU A 302 27.27 18.72 -2.24
C LEU A 302 26.63 19.98 -2.81
N ASN A 303 27.38 21.07 -2.96
CA ASN A 303 26.87 22.33 -3.50
C ASN A 303 27.24 22.48 -4.97
N TYR A 304 26.31 23.02 -5.74
CA TYR A 304 26.47 23.27 -7.17
C TYR A 304 26.65 24.78 -7.45
N PRO A 305 27.37 25.17 -8.51
CA PRO A 305 27.35 26.55 -9.00
C PRO A 305 25.96 26.91 -9.49
N SER A 306 25.66 28.20 -9.68
CA SER A 306 24.36 28.62 -10.21
C SER A 306 24.05 28.04 -11.60
N ASN A 307 22.84 27.51 -11.74
CA ASN A 307 22.37 26.65 -12.85
C ASN A 307 23.22 25.37 -13.00
N GLY A 308 23.64 24.80 -11.87
CA GLY A 308 24.47 23.59 -11.85
C GLY A 308 23.63 22.31 -11.88
N ILE A 309 22.40 22.36 -11.37
CA ILE A 309 21.38 21.32 -11.51
C ILE A 309 20.36 21.83 -12.53
N GLN A 310 19.88 20.97 -13.41
CA GLN A 310 18.96 21.37 -14.48
C GLN A 310 17.52 21.46 -13.98
N ASN A 311 16.79 22.46 -14.50
CA ASN A 311 15.34 22.59 -14.30
C ASN A 311 14.63 21.86 -15.44
N GLY A 312 14.14 20.64 -15.19
CA GLY A 312 13.55 19.84 -16.24
C GLY A 312 12.42 18.94 -15.78
N SER A 313 11.43 18.83 -16.66
CA SER A 313 10.32 17.88 -16.63
C SER A 313 10.58 16.77 -17.65
N PRO A 314 11.31 15.69 -17.30
CA PRO A 314 11.91 15.40 -15.99
C PRO A 314 13.44 15.31 -15.97
N ASP A 315 14.13 15.91 -15.01
CA ASP A 315 15.56 15.64 -14.72
C ASP A 315 15.72 14.71 -13.50
N GLY A 316 16.91 14.13 -13.31
CA GLY A 316 17.14 13.12 -12.26
C GLY A 316 18.50 13.14 -11.58
N ILE A 317 18.52 12.52 -10.40
CA ILE A 317 19.66 12.45 -9.48
C ILE A 317 19.80 10.99 -9.03
N ALA A 318 20.95 10.38 -9.27
CA ALA A 318 21.28 9.06 -8.72
C ALA A 318 22.34 9.17 -7.63
N LEU A 319 22.12 8.48 -6.51
CA LEU A 319 23.14 8.19 -5.51
C LEU A 319 23.77 6.83 -5.84
N VAL A 320 25.09 6.80 -5.98
CA VAL A 320 25.84 5.61 -6.39
C VAL A 320 26.89 5.28 -5.34
N ASP A 321 26.99 4.02 -4.92
CA ASP A 321 27.98 3.57 -3.93
C ASP A 321 29.39 3.40 -4.52
N GLY A 322 30.38 3.15 -3.66
CA GLY A 322 31.77 2.94 -4.08
C GLY A 322 32.04 1.68 -4.91
N SER A 323 31.06 0.78 -5.02
CA SER A 323 31.11 -0.40 -5.90
C SER A 323 30.46 -0.12 -7.27
N GLY A 324 29.89 1.06 -7.46
CA GLY A 324 29.18 1.46 -8.69
C GLY A 324 27.71 1.06 -8.72
N ASN A 325 27.12 0.61 -7.61
CA ASN A 325 25.70 0.28 -7.55
C ASN A 325 24.85 1.53 -7.33
N VAL A 326 23.69 1.60 -7.98
CA VAL A 326 22.70 2.65 -7.75
C VAL A 326 21.96 2.37 -6.45
N VAL A 327 22.08 3.29 -5.49
CA VAL A 327 21.42 3.25 -4.18
C VAL A 327 20.03 3.87 -4.26
N GLU A 328 19.91 5.02 -4.93
CA GLU A 328 18.64 5.64 -5.28
C GLU A 328 18.77 6.28 -6.66
N PHE A 329 17.70 6.24 -7.46
CA PHE A 329 17.60 7.03 -8.69
C PHE A 329 16.27 7.78 -8.68
N LEU A 330 16.35 9.08 -8.40
CA LEU A 330 15.18 9.95 -8.23
C LEU A 330 15.05 10.88 -9.42
N SER A 331 13.83 11.30 -9.73
CA SER A 331 13.55 12.39 -10.66
C SER A 331 12.54 13.36 -10.09
N TYR A 332 12.51 14.57 -10.63
CA TYR A 332 11.52 15.59 -10.32
C TYR A 332 10.81 16.01 -11.61
N GLU A 333 9.58 16.51 -11.45
CA GLU A 333 8.72 16.97 -12.55
C GLU A 333 8.38 15.89 -13.61
N GLY A 334 8.52 14.60 -13.27
CA GLY A 334 8.17 13.46 -14.12
C GLY A 334 9.15 12.30 -13.94
N ILE A 335 9.07 11.29 -14.81
CA ILE A 335 9.93 10.09 -14.81
C ILE A 335 10.83 10.12 -16.04
N LEU A 336 12.12 9.82 -15.89
CA LEU A 336 13.04 9.56 -17.01
C LEU A 336 13.67 8.16 -16.90
N THR A 337 14.09 7.62 -18.04
CA THR A 337 14.93 6.42 -18.09
C THR A 337 16.35 6.84 -18.45
N ALA A 338 17.33 6.45 -17.65
CA ALA A 338 18.72 6.77 -17.94
C ALA A 338 19.22 6.00 -19.17
N SER A 339 19.92 6.68 -20.08
CA SER A 339 20.43 6.10 -21.34
C SER A 339 21.92 5.73 -21.28
N ASN A 340 22.62 6.17 -20.25
CA ASN A 340 24.02 5.85 -19.96
C ASN A 340 24.29 5.96 -18.44
N GLY A 341 25.56 5.85 -18.03
CA GLY A 341 25.96 5.99 -16.62
C GLY A 341 25.55 4.81 -15.73
N PRO A 342 25.80 4.89 -14.41
CA PRO A 342 25.49 3.82 -13.46
C PRO A 342 24.00 3.41 -13.42
N ALA A 343 23.08 4.32 -13.76
CA ALA A 343 21.65 4.03 -13.82
C ALA A 343 21.16 3.62 -15.21
N SER A 344 22.04 3.36 -16.18
CA SER A 344 21.66 3.03 -17.57
C SER A 344 20.61 1.93 -17.64
N GLY A 345 19.48 2.21 -18.30
CA GLY A 345 18.34 1.30 -18.45
C GLY A 345 17.37 1.29 -17.26
N LEU A 346 17.68 1.94 -16.15
CA LEU A 346 16.78 2.10 -15.01
C LEU A 346 15.83 3.29 -15.25
N ALA A 347 14.58 3.15 -14.83
CA ALA A 347 13.64 4.25 -14.71
C ALA A 347 13.82 4.93 -13.34
N SER A 348 13.80 6.25 -13.30
CA SER A 348 13.86 7.02 -12.06
C SER A 348 12.55 6.95 -11.27
N THR A 349 12.62 7.10 -9.96
CA THR A 349 11.46 7.32 -9.09
C THR A 349 11.13 8.81 -9.04
N ASN A 350 9.98 9.22 -9.58
CA ASN A 350 9.53 10.60 -9.45
C ASN A 350 9.13 10.91 -8.00
N ILE A 351 9.71 11.98 -7.45
CA ILE A 351 9.49 12.35 -6.04
C ILE A 351 8.12 13.01 -5.78
N GLY A 352 7.37 13.36 -6.82
CA GLY A 352 5.97 13.83 -6.72
C GLY A 352 5.80 15.28 -6.26
N VAL A 353 6.87 15.95 -5.87
CA VAL A 353 6.95 17.38 -5.56
C VAL A 353 7.99 18.07 -6.44
N SER A 354 7.89 19.38 -6.62
CA SER A 354 8.80 20.13 -7.49
C SER A 354 9.07 21.51 -6.91
N GLU A 355 10.20 22.08 -7.33
CA GLU A 355 10.46 23.51 -7.22
C GLU A 355 9.89 24.23 -8.44
N THR A 356 9.91 25.56 -8.39
CA THR A 356 9.50 26.42 -9.49
C THR A 356 10.36 27.67 -9.50
N SER A 357 10.37 28.39 -10.62
CA SER A 357 10.89 29.77 -10.70
C SER A 357 10.30 30.79 -9.72
N SER A 358 9.39 30.37 -8.82
CA SER A 358 8.87 31.18 -7.71
C SER A 358 9.25 30.65 -6.32
N THR A 359 9.99 29.54 -6.22
CA THR A 359 10.54 29.02 -4.97
C THR A 359 11.44 30.09 -4.35
N PRO A 360 11.29 30.41 -3.05
CA PRO A 360 12.16 31.38 -2.39
C PRO A 360 13.59 30.87 -2.29
N ILE A 361 14.57 31.78 -2.46
CA ILE A 361 15.98 31.47 -2.22
C ILE A 361 16.15 30.98 -0.77
N GLY A 362 16.87 29.87 -0.61
CA GLY A 362 17.08 29.24 0.69
C GLY A 362 16.01 28.21 1.07
N HIS A 363 15.12 27.85 0.15
CA HIS A 363 14.25 26.69 0.29
C HIS A 363 14.83 25.46 -0.45
N SER A 364 14.26 24.29 -0.19
CA SER A 364 14.66 23.00 -0.77
C SER A 364 13.50 21.99 -0.67
N LEU A 365 13.55 20.96 -1.50
CA LEU A 365 12.76 19.75 -1.34
C LEU A 365 13.39 18.87 -0.26
N GLN A 366 12.58 18.40 0.69
CA GLN A 366 13.05 17.73 1.90
C GLN A 366 12.26 16.46 2.15
N ARG A 367 12.93 15.41 2.65
CA ARG A 367 12.25 14.23 3.18
C ARG A 367 11.68 14.46 4.58
N THR A 368 10.48 13.94 4.84
CA THR A 368 9.75 14.04 6.12
C THR A 368 9.20 12.67 6.53
N GLY A 369 8.87 12.47 7.81
CA GLY A 369 8.44 11.17 8.34
C GLY A 369 9.42 10.56 9.34
N THR A 370 9.21 9.32 9.74
CA THR A 370 10.03 8.65 10.77
C THR A 370 10.63 7.35 10.24
N GLY A 371 11.96 7.20 10.34
CA GLY A 371 12.64 6.01 9.81
C GLY A 371 14.17 6.04 9.90
N CYS A 372 14.84 5.14 9.18
CA CYS A 372 16.30 5.04 9.12
C CYS A 372 16.86 4.78 7.70
N ALA A 373 15.99 4.62 6.69
CA ALA A 373 16.35 4.55 5.28
C ALA A 373 15.53 5.54 4.46
N GLY A 374 16.01 5.88 3.25
CA GLY A 374 15.32 6.82 2.37
C GLY A 374 13.84 6.47 2.19
N SER A 375 13.55 5.21 1.88
CA SER A 375 12.19 4.68 1.65
C SER A 375 11.21 4.90 2.78
N ASP A 376 11.69 5.16 4.01
CA ASP A 376 10.83 5.38 5.18
C ASP A 376 10.28 6.81 5.25
N PHE A 377 10.77 7.69 4.38
CA PHE A 377 10.41 9.11 4.37
C PHE A 377 9.73 9.50 3.06
N SER A 378 8.83 10.48 3.13
CA SER A 378 8.14 11.07 1.97
C SER A 378 8.70 12.45 1.64
N TRP A 379 8.74 12.79 0.35
CA TRP A 379 9.18 14.11 -0.11
C TRP A 379 8.12 15.19 0.17
N ALA A 380 8.52 16.29 0.79
CA ALA A 380 7.71 17.46 1.04
C ALA A 380 8.00 18.58 0.02
N PRO A 381 7.00 19.44 -0.27
CA PRO A 381 7.20 20.61 -1.12
C PRO A 381 8.23 21.60 -0.52
N PRO A 382 8.70 22.59 -1.29
CA PRO A 382 9.85 23.41 -0.88
C PRO A 382 9.66 24.13 0.47
N ASN A 383 10.55 23.87 1.42
CA ASN A 383 10.60 24.52 2.74
C ASN A 383 12.00 25.09 3.02
N VAL A 384 12.17 25.91 4.06
CA VAL A 384 13.47 26.48 4.43
C VAL A 384 14.49 25.36 4.59
N ASN A 385 15.61 25.43 3.86
CA ASN A 385 16.57 24.33 3.84
C ASN A 385 17.18 24.03 5.21
N THR A 386 17.47 22.76 5.41
CA THR A 386 17.94 22.18 6.67
C THR A 386 19.35 21.60 6.54
N LYS A 387 20.14 22.08 5.57
CA LYS A 387 21.52 21.64 5.28
C LYS A 387 22.33 21.31 6.54
N ASN A 388 22.92 20.11 6.53
CA ASN A 388 23.69 19.50 7.62
C ASN A 388 22.89 19.23 8.90
N SER A 389 21.57 19.11 8.82
CA SER A 389 20.71 18.80 9.96
C SER A 389 19.49 17.97 9.53
N VAL A 390 18.77 17.42 10.51
CA VAL A 390 17.53 16.67 10.26
C VAL A 390 16.48 17.62 9.66
N ASN A 391 15.78 17.16 8.61
CA ASN A 391 14.77 17.96 7.93
C ASN A 391 13.57 18.28 8.84
N ASP A 392 12.83 19.33 8.48
CA ASP A 392 11.60 19.69 9.18
C ASP A 392 10.56 18.56 9.10
N GLY A 393 10.06 18.09 10.25
CA GLY A 393 9.10 16.98 10.28
C GLY A 393 9.72 15.60 10.01
N GLN A 394 11.05 15.50 9.96
CA GLN A 394 11.77 14.24 9.89
C GLN A 394 12.22 13.79 11.28
N THR A 395 12.08 12.50 11.56
CA THR A 395 12.62 11.84 12.76
C THR A 395 13.45 10.64 12.34
N ILE A 396 14.77 10.72 12.52
CA ILE A 396 15.67 9.63 12.13
C ILE A 396 15.92 8.72 13.33
N SER A 397 15.39 7.50 13.28
CA SER A 397 15.44 6.51 14.35
C SER A 397 16.30 5.31 13.95
N CYS A 398 17.62 5.52 13.93
CA CYS A 398 18.58 4.46 13.65
C CYS A 398 19.07 3.77 14.92
N GLY A 399 18.98 2.44 14.98
CA GLY A 399 19.51 1.65 16.09
C GLY A 399 21.04 1.81 16.25
N PRO A 400 21.61 1.62 17.45
CA PRO A 400 23.05 1.75 17.65
C PRO A 400 23.81 0.66 16.86
N ALA A 401 24.85 1.07 16.13
CA ALA A 401 25.77 0.15 15.44
C ALA A 401 26.32 -0.89 16.44
N PRO A 402 26.42 -2.19 16.08
CA PRO A 402 27.03 -3.19 16.96
C PRO A 402 28.51 -2.81 17.12
N PRO A 403 29.10 -2.99 18.31
CA PRO A 403 30.54 -2.76 18.47
C PRO A 403 31.30 -3.66 17.48
N LEU A 404 32.15 -3.04 16.65
CA LEU A 404 33.04 -3.74 15.73
C LEU A 404 33.87 -4.76 16.54
N THR A 405 33.55 -6.04 16.42
CA THR A 405 34.40 -7.10 16.93
C THR A 405 35.66 -7.12 16.05
N PRO A 406 36.87 -6.97 16.61
CA PRO A 406 38.08 -7.00 15.80
C PRO A 406 38.18 -8.38 15.14
N SER A 407 38.17 -8.37 13.80
CA SER A 407 38.42 -9.57 13.00
C SER A 407 39.78 -10.16 13.38
N PRO A 408 39.91 -11.48 13.63
CA PRO A 408 41.19 -12.08 13.94
C PRO A 408 42.10 -11.98 12.70
N SER A 409 43.03 -11.02 12.75
CA SER A 409 44.14 -10.93 11.82
C SER A 409 45.13 -12.07 12.06
N SER A 410 45.60 -12.63 10.94
CA SER A 410 46.74 -13.53 10.75
C SER A 410 46.57 -15.00 11.17
N VAL A 411 46.48 -15.87 10.16
CA VAL A 411 47.06 -17.23 10.24
C VAL A 411 48.24 -17.27 9.25
N PRO A 412 49.44 -17.72 9.67
CA PRO A 412 50.65 -17.64 8.87
C PRO A 412 50.72 -18.74 7.79
N SER A 413 51.41 -18.41 6.70
CA SER A 413 51.76 -19.32 5.61
C SER A 413 52.73 -20.42 6.08
N ILE A 414 52.46 -21.69 5.75
CA ILE A 414 53.52 -22.71 5.70
C ILE A 414 53.35 -23.66 4.51
N SER A 415 54.50 -23.89 3.89
CA SER A 415 54.90 -24.56 2.66
C SER A 415 54.79 -26.10 2.65
N SER A 416 54.58 -26.62 1.42
CA SER A 416 55.12 -27.84 0.76
C SER A 416 54.73 -29.28 1.16
N ALA A 417 53.99 -29.92 0.22
CA ALA A 417 54.21 -31.22 -0.48
C ALA A 417 54.17 -32.57 0.30
N PRO A 418 53.88 -33.75 -0.32
CA PRO A 418 53.87 -34.07 -1.76
C PRO A 418 52.66 -34.91 -2.29
N SER A 419 52.59 -35.00 -3.63
CA SER A 419 51.73 -35.82 -4.51
C SER A 419 52.07 -37.32 -4.48
N ILE A 420 51.10 -38.24 -4.77
CA ILE A 420 50.92 -39.20 -5.93
C ILE A 420 49.62 -40.08 -5.69
N PRO A 421 49.10 -40.94 -6.61
CA PRO A 421 48.21 -40.75 -7.78
C PRO A 421 46.76 -41.30 -7.67
N LEU A 422 45.95 -41.00 -8.70
CA LEU A 422 44.59 -41.49 -9.00
C LEU A 422 44.45 -43.02 -9.14
N THR A 423 43.34 -43.57 -8.63
CA THR A 423 42.59 -44.72 -9.21
C THR A 423 41.08 -44.57 -8.98
N ALA A 424 40.29 -45.02 -9.95
CA ALA A 424 38.87 -44.69 -10.16
C ALA A 424 37.84 -45.64 -9.51
N SER A 425 36.59 -45.13 -9.50
CA SER A 425 35.26 -45.79 -9.47
C SER A 425 34.51 -46.00 -8.14
N PRO A 426 33.15 -46.01 -8.17
CA PRO A 426 32.33 -45.17 -7.29
C PRO A 426 31.55 -45.95 -6.22
N SER A 427 31.27 -45.32 -5.08
CA SER A 427 30.00 -45.41 -4.33
C SER A 427 30.01 -44.62 -3.01
N SER A 428 28.87 -43.96 -2.76
CA SER A 428 28.21 -43.59 -1.48
C SER A 428 28.81 -42.56 -0.50
N VAL A 429 28.20 -41.35 -0.50
CA VAL A 429 27.67 -40.50 0.63
C VAL A 429 28.63 -40.05 1.77
N PRO A 430 28.51 -38.87 2.46
CA PRO A 430 27.57 -37.72 2.37
C PRO A 430 28.22 -36.33 2.18
N SER A 431 27.34 -35.37 1.85
CA SER A 431 27.46 -33.92 1.80
C SER A 431 27.97 -33.23 3.09
N THR A 432 28.88 -32.25 2.96
CA THR A 432 28.95 -31.07 3.84
C THR A 432 29.64 -29.88 3.15
N SER A 433 28.85 -28.88 2.70
CA SER A 433 29.29 -27.47 2.69
C SER A 433 28.03 -26.60 2.71
N SER A 434 27.63 -26.19 3.90
CA SER A 434 26.54 -25.23 4.12
C SER A 434 26.98 -23.85 3.64
N ALA A 435 26.39 -23.40 2.53
CA ALA A 435 26.23 -21.99 2.23
C ALA A 435 25.38 -21.33 3.36
N PRO A 436 25.53 -20.03 3.63
CA PRO A 436 24.68 -19.35 4.61
C PRO A 436 23.21 -19.48 4.17
N SER A 437 22.39 -20.08 5.03
CA SER A 437 20.96 -20.22 4.82
C SER A 437 20.30 -18.86 4.94
N ILE A 438 19.57 -18.46 3.90
CA ILE A 438 18.53 -17.43 4.01
C ILE A 438 17.53 -17.95 5.04
N ASP A 439 17.24 -17.17 6.08
CA ASP A 439 16.17 -17.49 7.04
C ASP A 439 14.83 -17.36 6.31
N VAL A 440 14.44 -18.44 5.65
CA VAL A 440 13.13 -18.61 5.03
C VAL A 440 12.08 -18.68 6.14
N PRO A 441 10.93 -17.97 6.03
CA PRO A 441 9.86 -18.03 7.01
C PRO A 441 9.17 -19.38 6.95
N VAL A 442 9.74 -20.38 7.61
CA VAL A 442 9.06 -21.65 7.90
C VAL A 442 8.73 -21.64 9.38
N THR A 443 7.48 -21.28 9.69
CA THR A 443 7.00 -21.39 11.07
C THR A 443 6.92 -22.86 11.48
N LYS A 444 6.95 -23.14 12.79
CA LYS A 444 6.84 -24.50 13.34
C LYS A 444 5.50 -25.20 12.98
N THR A 445 4.56 -24.47 12.39
CA THR A 445 3.19 -24.88 12.07
C THR A 445 2.92 -25.04 10.56
N GLY A 446 3.88 -24.74 9.67
CA GLY A 446 3.71 -24.79 8.21
C GLY A 446 3.73 -23.41 7.55
N VAL A 447 3.52 -23.37 6.23
CA VAL A 447 3.44 -22.16 5.41
C VAL A 447 1.98 -21.86 5.13
N LYS A 448 1.48 -20.68 5.50
CA LYS A 448 0.10 -20.30 5.22
C LYS A 448 -0.02 -19.73 3.81
N VAL A 449 -0.95 -20.25 3.01
CA VAL A 449 -1.22 -19.77 1.65
C VAL A 449 -2.67 -19.33 1.53
N LEU A 450 -2.92 -18.25 0.78
CA LEU A 450 -4.25 -17.66 0.63
C LEU A 450 -4.49 -17.25 -0.82
N ALA A 451 -5.67 -17.55 -1.35
CA ALA A 451 -6.14 -17.04 -2.63
C ALA A 451 -7.39 -16.18 -2.41
N TYR A 452 -7.46 -15.02 -3.07
CA TYR A 452 -8.58 -14.12 -2.90
C TYR A 452 -8.87 -13.29 -4.15
N ASN A 453 -10.03 -13.51 -4.78
CA ASN A 453 -10.58 -12.57 -5.75
C ASN A 453 -11.10 -11.33 -5.00
N ILE A 454 -10.43 -10.19 -5.18
CA ILE A 454 -10.72 -8.94 -4.46
C ILE A 454 -11.66 -8.01 -5.23
N LEU A 455 -12.16 -8.43 -6.40
CA LEU A 455 -13.08 -7.70 -7.27
C LEU A 455 -12.58 -6.30 -7.69
N SER A 456 -12.35 -6.11 -8.99
CA SER A 456 -12.08 -4.76 -9.56
C SER A 456 -10.92 -4.01 -8.86
N GLY A 457 -9.83 -4.70 -8.58
CA GLY A 457 -8.63 -4.20 -7.89
C GLY A 457 -8.83 -3.87 -6.42
N GLY A 458 -9.93 -4.34 -5.80
CA GLY A 458 -10.28 -4.04 -4.42
C GLY A 458 -10.73 -2.59 -4.23
N THR A 459 -11.17 -1.92 -5.30
CA THR A 459 -11.58 -0.50 -5.29
C THR A 459 -13.00 -0.29 -4.79
N GLY A 460 -13.84 -1.33 -4.82
CA GLY A 460 -15.24 -1.26 -4.36
C GLY A 460 -15.39 -1.26 -2.84
N ASN A 461 -14.49 -1.91 -2.11
CA ASN A 461 -14.52 -2.01 -0.65
C ASN A 461 -13.14 -2.34 -0.09
N SER A 462 -12.54 -1.46 0.71
CA SER A 462 -11.18 -1.65 1.24
C SER A 462 -11.05 -2.68 2.36
N ALA A 463 -12.16 -3.26 2.85
CA ALA A 463 -12.13 -4.23 3.95
C ALA A 463 -11.35 -5.51 3.63
N TRP A 464 -11.04 -5.78 2.35
CA TRP A 464 -10.19 -6.90 1.95
C TRP A 464 -8.80 -6.76 2.58
N LYS A 465 -8.32 -5.53 2.79
CA LYS A 465 -7.04 -5.27 3.45
C LYS A 465 -7.05 -5.71 4.91
N ASP A 466 -8.16 -5.55 5.61
CA ASP A 466 -8.29 -5.99 7.00
C ASP A 466 -8.34 -7.52 7.09
N ILE A 467 -8.98 -8.17 6.11
CA ILE A 467 -8.93 -9.64 5.95
C ILE A 467 -7.49 -10.09 5.77
N ILE A 468 -6.74 -9.51 4.83
CA ILE A 468 -5.33 -9.87 4.62
C ILE A 468 -4.47 -9.64 5.87
N LYS A 469 -4.70 -8.54 6.60
CA LYS A 469 -4.01 -8.24 7.86
C LYS A 469 -4.30 -9.28 8.94
N ALA A 470 -5.55 -9.69 9.07
CA ALA A 470 -5.97 -10.70 10.04
C ALA A 470 -5.48 -12.11 9.68
N GLU A 471 -5.50 -12.43 8.39
CA GLU A 471 -5.13 -13.75 7.87
C GLU A 471 -3.62 -14.00 7.89
N ASN A 472 -2.84 -12.95 7.64
CA ASN A 472 -1.38 -12.95 7.76
C ASN A 472 -0.66 -14.09 7.00
N ALA A 473 -1.15 -14.46 5.83
CA ALA A 473 -0.64 -15.60 5.05
C ALA A 473 0.75 -15.33 4.44
N ASP A 474 1.61 -16.35 4.36
CA ASP A 474 2.98 -16.21 3.85
C ASP A 474 3.06 -16.06 2.32
N ILE A 475 2.10 -16.65 1.61
CA ILE A 475 1.96 -16.56 0.15
C ILE A 475 0.50 -16.24 -0.16
N ILE A 476 0.27 -15.14 -0.88
CA ILE A 476 -1.06 -14.65 -1.21
C ILE A 476 -1.17 -14.47 -2.71
N VAL A 477 -2.20 -15.05 -3.32
CA VAL A 477 -2.58 -14.78 -4.71
C VAL A 477 -3.87 -13.97 -4.73
N PHE A 478 -3.80 -12.80 -5.33
CA PHE A 478 -4.94 -11.93 -5.57
C PHE A 478 -5.43 -12.11 -7.00
N THR A 479 -6.74 -12.20 -7.17
CA THR A 479 -7.42 -12.25 -8.47
C THR A 479 -8.29 -11.00 -8.67
N GLU A 480 -8.49 -10.60 -9.92
CA GLU A 480 -9.11 -9.33 -10.31
C GLU A 480 -8.38 -8.12 -9.74
N THR A 481 -7.05 -8.10 -9.82
CA THR A 481 -6.24 -6.98 -9.30
C THR A 481 -6.30 -5.75 -10.21
N GLY A 482 -6.63 -5.93 -11.48
CA GLY A 482 -6.89 -4.84 -12.41
C GLY A 482 -5.71 -3.89 -12.54
N ASN A 483 -5.90 -2.65 -12.09
CA ASN A 483 -4.91 -1.57 -12.20
C ASN A 483 -3.75 -1.67 -11.19
N TRP A 484 -3.58 -2.81 -10.52
CA TRP A 484 -2.37 -3.03 -9.72
C TRP A 484 -1.11 -2.96 -10.58
N ASP A 485 -1.25 -3.36 -11.85
CA ASP A 485 -0.38 -2.92 -12.94
C ASP A 485 -0.92 -1.62 -13.54
N ASP A 486 -0.35 -0.50 -13.14
CA ASP A 486 -0.63 0.84 -13.65
C ASP A 486 0.54 1.39 -14.50
N ASN A 487 1.26 0.51 -15.20
CA ASN A 487 2.51 0.80 -15.93
C ASN A 487 3.62 1.38 -15.03
N ASN A 488 3.79 0.82 -13.83
CA ASN A 488 4.97 0.87 -12.94
C ASN A 488 4.69 0.14 -11.61
N ASP A 489 3.64 -0.68 -11.55
CA ASP A 489 3.18 -1.36 -10.35
C ASP A 489 3.00 -0.42 -9.14
N GLN A 490 2.64 0.86 -9.33
CA GLN A 490 2.55 1.82 -8.22
C GLN A 490 1.48 1.41 -7.22
N LEU A 491 0.31 0.98 -7.70
CA LEU A 491 -0.76 0.49 -6.83
C LEU A 491 -0.39 -0.84 -6.15
N LEU A 492 0.29 -1.77 -6.84
CA LEU A 492 0.87 -2.96 -6.19
C LEU A 492 1.85 -2.55 -5.08
N ASN A 493 2.78 -1.64 -5.36
CA ASN A 493 3.78 -1.16 -4.41
C ASN A 493 3.13 -0.42 -3.23
N GLN A 494 2.06 0.34 -3.44
CA GLN A 494 1.28 0.96 -2.37
C GLN A 494 0.69 -0.09 -1.43
N ASN A 495 0.11 -1.16 -1.98
CA ASN A 495 -0.45 -2.24 -1.17
C ASN A 495 0.67 -3.00 -0.42
N LEU A 496 1.79 -3.32 -1.08
CA LEU A 496 2.96 -3.93 -0.44
C LEU A 496 3.46 -3.08 0.73
N ASN A 497 3.61 -1.78 0.52
CA ASN A 497 4.05 -0.85 1.56
C ASN A 497 3.07 -0.80 2.73
N GLU A 498 1.76 -0.77 2.46
CA GLU A 498 0.75 -0.80 3.52
C GLU A 498 0.86 -2.07 4.38
N PHE A 499 0.97 -3.24 3.75
CA PHE A 499 1.09 -4.50 4.48
C PHE A 499 2.43 -4.62 5.21
N ASN A 500 3.54 -4.22 4.60
CA ASN A 500 4.86 -4.25 5.25
C ASN A 500 4.94 -3.26 6.43
N ASN A 501 4.26 -2.12 6.34
CA ASN A 501 4.12 -1.18 7.45
C ASN A 501 3.21 -1.71 8.57
N HIS A 502 2.31 -2.65 8.26
CA HIS A 502 1.51 -3.35 9.27
C HIS A 502 2.31 -4.46 9.95
N PHE A 503 2.99 -5.31 9.17
CA PHE A 503 3.75 -6.48 9.63
C PHE A 503 5.24 -6.19 9.86
N THR A 504 5.54 -5.13 10.60
CA THR A 504 6.93 -4.63 10.80
C THR A 504 7.89 -5.61 11.46
N ASN A 505 7.39 -6.65 12.15
CA ASN A 505 8.21 -7.65 12.84
C ASN A 505 8.35 -8.96 12.05
N GLU A 506 7.92 -8.98 10.80
CA GLU A 506 7.92 -10.16 9.95
C GLU A 506 8.78 -9.94 8.70
N VAL A 507 9.09 -11.02 7.97
CA VAL A 507 9.76 -10.90 6.68
C VAL A 507 8.85 -10.07 5.75
N PRO A 508 9.35 -8.96 5.16
CA PRO A 508 8.54 -8.14 4.29
C PRO A 508 8.02 -8.94 3.11
N TYR A 509 6.79 -8.66 2.72
CA TYR A 509 6.27 -9.12 1.46
C TYR A 509 7.01 -8.47 0.29
N THR A 510 7.28 -9.28 -0.71
CA THR A 510 7.55 -8.88 -2.09
C THR A 510 6.32 -9.22 -2.93
N GLY A 511 6.16 -8.57 -4.08
CA GLY A 511 5.02 -8.85 -4.94
C GLY A 511 5.35 -8.72 -6.41
N SER A 512 4.47 -9.28 -7.22
CA SER A 512 4.52 -9.20 -8.68
C SER A 512 3.10 -9.34 -9.21
N THR A 513 2.74 -8.52 -10.20
CA THR A 513 1.45 -8.58 -10.86
C THR A 513 1.63 -8.86 -12.34
N VAL A 514 0.62 -9.47 -12.93
CA VAL A 514 0.46 -9.55 -14.38
C VAL A 514 0.57 -8.14 -15.00
N GLN A 515 1.25 -8.05 -16.13
CA GLN A 515 1.51 -6.82 -16.87
C GLN A 515 0.63 -6.68 -18.14
N GLY A 516 0.38 -5.44 -18.57
CA GLY A 516 -0.33 -5.12 -19.80
C GLY A 516 -1.85 -5.25 -19.71
N ILE A 517 -2.44 -4.97 -18.54
CA ILE A 517 -3.87 -5.25 -18.28
C ILE A 517 -4.76 -4.06 -18.64
N GLY A 518 -5.84 -4.35 -19.38
CA GLY A 518 -6.79 -3.34 -19.86
C GLY A 518 -8.11 -3.22 -19.08
N PHE A 519 -8.37 -4.14 -18.14
CA PHE A 519 -9.64 -4.24 -17.42
C PHE A 519 -9.42 -4.38 -15.92
N ALA A 520 -10.24 -3.71 -15.12
CA ALA A 520 -10.13 -3.74 -13.67
C ALA A 520 -10.45 -5.12 -13.06
N ASN A 521 -11.25 -5.94 -13.76
CA ASN A 521 -11.66 -7.29 -13.36
C ASN A 521 -10.79 -8.36 -14.03
N SER A 522 -9.56 -8.01 -14.36
CA SER A 522 -8.56 -8.92 -14.94
C SER A 522 -7.33 -8.95 -14.00
N ALA A 523 -6.33 -9.73 -14.38
CA ALA A 523 -5.05 -9.88 -13.70
C ALA A 523 -5.06 -10.75 -12.43
N ASN A 524 -3.90 -11.35 -12.20
CA ASN A 524 -3.51 -11.92 -10.92
C ASN A 524 -2.28 -11.16 -10.38
N ALA A 525 -2.15 -11.08 -9.06
CA ALA A 525 -0.93 -10.65 -8.40
C ALA A 525 -0.55 -11.61 -7.28
N ILE A 526 0.75 -11.70 -6.99
CA ILE A 526 1.27 -12.39 -5.82
C ILE A 526 1.78 -11.39 -4.81
N MET A 527 1.60 -11.71 -3.54
CA MET A 527 2.30 -11.11 -2.41
C MET A 527 2.89 -12.24 -1.56
N THR A 528 4.21 -12.26 -1.34
CA THR A 528 4.88 -13.40 -0.70
C THR A 528 6.10 -12.98 0.10
N ARG A 529 6.34 -13.68 1.21
CA ARG A 529 7.55 -13.54 2.03
C ARG A 529 8.73 -14.37 1.51
N PHE A 530 8.50 -15.19 0.49
CA PHE A 530 9.53 -16.01 -0.15
C PHE A 530 10.12 -15.28 -1.35
N PRO A 531 11.44 -15.36 -1.60
CA PRO A 531 12.05 -14.76 -2.78
C PRO A 531 11.42 -15.27 -4.08
N ILE A 532 10.91 -14.36 -4.89
CA ILE A 532 10.49 -14.64 -6.27
C ILE A 532 11.75 -14.69 -7.14
N VAL A 533 12.15 -15.88 -7.58
CA VAL A 533 13.37 -16.07 -8.38
C VAL A 533 13.11 -16.07 -9.89
N GLN A 534 11.86 -16.27 -10.30
CA GLN A 534 11.44 -16.21 -11.70
C GLN A 534 9.96 -15.90 -11.81
N THR A 535 9.59 -15.12 -12.82
CA THR A 535 8.21 -14.82 -13.19
C THR A 535 7.98 -15.14 -14.66
N THR A 536 6.86 -15.80 -14.97
CA THR A 536 6.44 -16.09 -16.34
C THR A 536 4.97 -15.73 -16.51
N GLN A 537 4.69 -14.69 -17.27
CA GLN A 537 3.32 -14.37 -17.70
C GLN A 537 3.01 -15.18 -18.96
N LEU A 538 1.98 -16.00 -18.91
CA LEU A 538 1.62 -16.86 -20.04
C LEU A 538 0.82 -16.01 -21.05
N THR A 539 1.07 -16.20 -22.33
CA THR A 539 0.45 -15.41 -23.41
C THR A 539 -0.55 -16.24 -24.20
N ASP A 540 -1.42 -15.58 -24.95
CA ASP A 540 -2.46 -16.27 -25.73
C ASP A 540 -1.86 -17.21 -26.79
N ASN A 541 -0.63 -16.92 -27.23
CA ASN A 541 0.15 -17.80 -28.11
C ASN A 541 0.56 -19.12 -27.45
N GLU A 542 0.65 -19.14 -26.12
CA GLU A 542 1.02 -20.31 -25.34
C GLU A 542 -0.21 -21.11 -24.88
N LEU A 543 -1.39 -20.46 -24.74
CA LEU A 543 -2.57 -21.06 -24.10
C LEU A 543 -3.90 -20.98 -24.89
N SER A 544 -3.90 -20.50 -26.14
CA SER A 544 -5.06 -20.44 -27.06
C SER A 544 -6.19 -19.46 -26.70
N ASP A 545 -5.85 -18.17 -26.61
CA ASP A 545 -6.76 -17.02 -26.90
C ASP A 545 -7.93 -16.77 -25.91
N ALA A 546 -7.86 -17.32 -24.70
CA ALA A 546 -8.77 -16.93 -23.62
C ALA A 546 -8.01 -16.84 -22.29
N SER A 547 -7.73 -15.59 -21.88
CA SER A 547 -7.26 -15.27 -20.52
C SER A 547 -5.79 -15.58 -20.22
N ALA A 548 -4.91 -15.81 -21.19
CA ALA A 548 -3.50 -15.96 -20.85
C ALA A 548 -2.96 -14.68 -20.19
N HIS A 549 -3.48 -13.53 -20.62
CA HIS A 549 -3.28 -12.25 -19.95
C HIS A 549 -3.64 -12.26 -18.47
N ASP A 550 -4.41 -13.20 -17.93
CA ASP A 550 -4.70 -13.28 -16.50
C ASP A 550 -3.85 -14.35 -15.79
N LEU A 551 -3.05 -15.17 -16.50
CA LEU A 551 -2.27 -16.26 -15.93
C LEU A 551 -0.81 -15.88 -15.72
N MET A 552 -0.34 -16.08 -14.48
CA MET A 552 1.03 -15.78 -14.07
C MET A 552 1.62 -16.92 -13.26
N VAL A 553 2.88 -17.26 -13.55
CA VAL A 553 3.65 -18.29 -12.85
C VAL A 553 4.78 -17.61 -12.10
N TRP A 554 4.82 -17.78 -10.79
CA TRP A 554 5.91 -17.33 -9.92
C TRP A 554 6.67 -18.53 -9.38
N LYS A 555 7.99 -18.56 -9.60
CA LYS A 555 8.87 -19.55 -8.97
C LYS A 555 9.45 -18.94 -7.70
N LEU A 556 9.15 -19.56 -6.56
CA LEU A 556 9.61 -19.13 -5.25
C LEU A 556 10.74 -20.04 -4.76
N ASP A 557 11.78 -19.45 -4.17
CA ASP A 557 12.80 -20.18 -3.42
C ASP A 557 12.31 -20.42 -2.00
N VAL A 558 12.07 -21.68 -1.64
CA VAL A 558 11.60 -22.10 -0.30
C VAL A 558 12.73 -22.62 0.57
N GLY A 559 13.99 -22.38 0.15
CA GLY A 559 15.18 -22.77 0.86
C GLY A 559 15.63 -24.20 0.56
N ASN A 560 16.85 -24.53 1.02
CA ASN A 560 17.47 -25.84 0.84
C ASN A 560 17.55 -26.34 -0.63
N GLY A 561 17.57 -25.40 -1.59
CA GLY A 561 17.59 -25.71 -3.02
C GLY A 561 16.27 -26.26 -3.57
N LYS A 562 15.18 -26.11 -2.82
CA LYS A 562 13.82 -26.46 -3.27
C LYS A 562 13.10 -25.25 -3.83
N PHE A 563 12.26 -25.48 -4.83
CA PHE A 563 11.42 -24.44 -5.42
C PHE A 563 9.96 -24.87 -5.41
N VAL A 564 9.07 -23.89 -5.25
CA VAL A 564 7.63 -24.05 -5.49
C VAL A 564 7.20 -23.08 -6.58
N TYR A 565 6.39 -23.57 -7.51
CA TYR A 565 5.75 -22.77 -8.54
C TYR A 565 4.33 -22.43 -8.09
N VAL A 566 4.06 -21.15 -7.92
CA VAL A 566 2.73 -20.61 -7.64
C VAL A 566 2.14 -20.10 -8.94
N ILE A 567 0.97 -20.59 -9.32
CA ILE A 567 0.30 -20.25 -10.57
C ILE A 567 -1.00 -19.55 -10.23
N GLY A 568 -1.09 -18.26 -10.54
CA GLY A 568 -2.31 -17.48 -10.37
C GLY A 568 -3.33 -17.83 -11.46
N ILE A 569 -4.53 -18.23 -11.04
CA ILE A 569 -5.61 -18.68 -11.92
C ILE A 569 -6.75 -17.66 -11.90
N HIS A 570 -7.15 -17.24 -13.10
CA HIS A 570 -8.39 -16.52 -13.32
C HIS A 570 -8.98 -16.95 -14.67
N LEU A 571 -9.76 -18.03 -14.67
CA LEU A 571 -10.27 -18.58 -15.92
C LEU A 571 -11.50 -17.81 -16.41
N LYS A 572 -11.85 -18.02 -17.68
CA LYS A 572 -12.96 -17.33 -18.32
C LYS A 572 -14.26 -17.46 -17.52
N CYS A 573 -14.74 -16.32 -17.01
CA CYS A 573 -16.02 -16.24 -16.30
C CYS A 573 -17.20 -16.79 -17.09
N CYS A 574 -18.29 -16.93 -16.33
CA CYS A 574 -19.65 -16.96 -16.85
C CYS A 574 -20.00 -18.27 -17.55
N GLY A 575 -21.30 -18.59 -17.60
CA GLY A 575 -21.79 -19.82 -18.21
C GLY A 575 -21.72 -19.83 -19.75
N GLY A 576 -22.10 -20.96 -20.32
CA GLY A 576 -22.30 -21.20 -21.75
C GLY A 576 -21.15 -21.96 -22.41
N SER A 577 -21.50 -22.85 -23.35
CA SER A 577 -20.57 -23.80 -23.96
C SER A 577 -19.29 -23.20 -24.56
N THR A 578 -19.34 -21.96 -25.06
CA THR A 578 -18.14 -21.26 -25.55
C THR A 578 -17.17 -20.89 -24.42
N ASN A 579 -17.70 -20.42 -23.28
CA ASN A 579 -16.87 -20.12 -22.12
C ASN A 579 -16.38 -21.42 -21.46
N ASP A 580 -17.20 -22.46 -21.43
CA ASP A 580 -16.82 -23.80 -20.96
C ASP A 580 -15.65 -24.37 -21.78
N SER A 581 -15.72 -24.29 -23.11
CA SER A 581 -14.62 -24.68 -24.00
C SER A 581 -13.37 -23.88 -23.73
N ARG A 582 -13.48 -22.55 -23.58
CA ARG A 582 -12.33 -21.69 -23.27
C ARG A 582 -11.65 -22.07 -21.96
N ARG A 583 -12.41 -22.33 -20.89
CA ARG A 583 -11.84 -22.77 -19.61
C ARG A 583 -11.13 -24.12 -19.75
N ASN A 584 -11.75 -25.07 -20.44
CA ASN A 584 -11.18 -26.40 -20.69
C ASN A 584 -9.89 -26.35 -21.50
N ASP A 585 -9.90 -25.61 -22.62
CA ASP A 585 -8.76 -25.50 -23.53
C ASP A 585 -7.60 -24.78 -22.83
N THR A 586 -7.90 -23.72 -22.05
CA THR A 586 -6.90 -23.01 -21.24
C THR A 586 -6.27 -23.93 -20.20
N MET A 587 -7.06 -24.72 -19.49
CA MET A 587 -6.54 -25.63 -18.47
C MET A 587 -5.73 -26.79 -19.09
N GLU A 588 -6.19 -27.37 -20.18
CA GLU A 588 -5.45 -28.41 -20.90
C GLU A 588 -4.08 -27.89 -21.36
N ASN A 589 -4.04 -26.70 -21.96
CA ASN A 589 -2.77 -26.11 -22.40
C ASN A 589 -1.87 -25.72 -21.22
N LEU A 590 -2.46 -25.26 -20.11
CA LEU A 590 -1.70 -24.98 -18.89
C LEU A 590 -1.07 -26.27 -18.32
N ILE A 591 -1.81 -27.38 -18.30
CA ILE A 591 -1.29 -28.69 -17.87
C ILE A 591 -0.14 -29.13 -18.80
N ILE A 592 -0.28 -28.98 -20.11
CA ILE A 592 0.79 -29.28 -21.08
C ILE A 592 2.03 -28.41 -20.80
N TRP A 593 1.83 -27.11 -20.55
CA TRP A 593 2.91 -26.20 -20.21
C TRP A 593 3.60 -26.60 -18.90
N ILE A 594 2.83 -26.96 -17.86
CA ILE A 594 3.35 -27.44 -16.58
C ILE A 594 4.19 -28.70 -16.78
N ASP A 595 3.67 -29.72 -17.46
CA ASP A 595 4.37 -30.99 -17.71
C ASP A 595 5.69 -30.78 -18.46
N THR A 596 5.69 -29.81 -19.38
CA THR A 596 6.85 -29.45 -20.20
C THR A 596 7.90 -28.69 -19.41
N ASN A 597 7.51 -27.75 -18.53
CA ASN A 597 8.42 -26.76 -17.96
C ASN A 597 8.78 -26.97 -16.49
N ILE A 598 7.97 -27.71 -15.72
CA ILE A 598 8.17 -27.90 -14.27
C ILE A 598 8.55 -29.34 -13.96
N ASN A 599 9.59 -29.58 -13.15
CA ASN A 599 10.03 -30.94 -12.85
C ASN A 599 9.09 -31.63 -11.85
N ALA A 600 8.96 -32.96 -11.93
CA ALA A 600 8.09 -33.74 -11.05
C ALA A 600 8.46 -33.64 -9.55
N GLY A 601 9.70 -33.22 -9.25
CA GLY A 601 10.22 -32.99 -7.90
C GLY A 601 10.06 -31.56 -7.38
N ASP A 602 9.53 -30.64 -8.19
CA ASP A 602 9.23 -29.27 -7.75
C ASP A 602 7.79 -29.17 -7.24
N GLY A 603 7.57 -28.34 -6.21
CA GLY A 603 6.23 -28.02 -5.70
C GLY A 603 5.43 -27.21 -6.70
N ILE A 604 4.13 -27.45 -6.81
CA ILE A 604 3.21 -26.64 -7.62
C ILE A 604 1.96 -26.35 -6.80
N MET A 605 1.53 -25.08 -6.82
CA MET A 605 0.26 -24.62 -6.28
C MET A 605 -0.46 -23.76 -7.35
N LEU A 606 -1.65 -24.18 -7.78
CA LEU A 606 -2.53 -23.39 -8.63
C LEU A 606 -3.58 -22.73 -7.71
N MET A 607 -3.66 -21.41 -7.75
CA MET A 607 -4.38 -20.61 -6.74
C MET A 607 -5.18 -19.49 -7.43
N GLY A 608 -6.44 -19.30 -7.04
CA GLY A 608 -7.27 -18.20 -7.53
C GLY A 608 -8.67 -18.65 -7.97
N ASP A 609 -9.30 -17.87 -8.83
CA ASP A 609 -10.66 -18.09 -9.34
C ASP A 609 -10.66 -18.95 -10.62
N PHE A 610 -11.12 -20.18 -10.51
CA PHE A 610 -11.18 -21.11 -11.64
C PHE A 610 -12.44 -20.92 -12.48
N ASN A 611 -13.43 -20.14 -12.04
CA ASN A 611 -14.73 -20.02 -12.70
C ASN A 611 -15.29 -21.39 -13.14
N ALA A 612 -15.03 -22.43 -12.33
CA ALA A 612 -15.33 -23.82 -12.61
C ALA A 612 -15.63 -24.52 -11.29
N VAL A 613 -16.44 -25.56 -11.35
CA VAL A 613 -16.91 -26.29 -10.17
C VAL A 613 -16.12 -27.57 -9.96
N SER A 614 -16.08 -28.07 -8.73
CA SER A 614 -15.48 -29.36 -8.45
C SER A 614 -16.39 -30.52 -8.92
N PRO A 615 -15.85 -31.55 -9.59
CA PRO A 615 -16.62 -32.77 -9.91
C PRO A 615 -17.04 -33.54 -8.65
N VAL A 616 -16.38 -33.32 -7.51
CA VAL A 616 -16.75 -33.92 -6.21
C VAL A 616 -17.99 -33.24 -5.64
N ASP A 617 -18.10 -31.93 -5.80
CA ASP A 617 -19.15 -31.11 -5.18
C ASP A 617 -20.45 -31.15 -5.99
N THR A 618 -20.32 -31.44 -7.29
CA THR A 618 -21.43 -31.57 -8.25
C THR A 618 -21.91 -33.01 -8.44
N ASP A 619 -21.27 -34.00 -7.82
CA ASP A 619 -21.74 -35.39 -7.86
C ASP A 619 -23.09 -35.50 -7.13
N PRO A 620 -24.18 -35.98 -7.77
CA PRO A 620 -25.47 -36.15 -7.09
C PRO A 620 -25.46 -37.09 -5.88
N SER A 621 -24.41 -37.91 -5.74
CA SER A 621 -24.17 -38.76 -4.57
C SER A 621 -23.46 -38.04 -3.42
N PHE A 622 -22.97 -36.82 -3.64
CA PHE A 622 -22.41 -35.96 -2.60
C PHE A 622 -23.52 -35.60 -1.58
N PRO A 623 -23.33 -35.85 -0.28
CA PRO A 623 -24.33 -35.58 0.76
C PRO A 623 -24.78 -34.12 0.86
N GLY A 624 -23.96 -33.17 0.37
CA GLY A 624 -24.28 -31.75 0.28
C GLY A 624 -24.83 -31.29 -1.06
N TYR A 625 -25.06 -32.20 -2.03
CA TYR A 625 -25.57 -31.87 -3.35
C TYR A 625 -27.00 -31.29 -3.27
N GLN A 626 -27.21 -30.14 -3.91
CA GLN A 626 -28.49 -29.47 -3.99
C GLN A 626 -28.89 -29.27 -5.46
N PRO A 627 -29.97 -29.91 -5.95
CA PRO A 627 -30.42 -29.75 -7.33
C PRO A 627 -30.72 -28.27 -7.64
N GLY A 628 -30.00 -27.70 -8.62
CA GLY A 628 -30.18 -26.32 -9.08
C GLY A 628 -29.29 -25.28 -8.39
N PHE A 629 -28.40 -25.70 -7.48
CA PHE A 629 -27.44 -24.82 -6.81
C PHE A 629 -26.11 -24.78 -7.56
N GLU A 630 -25.66 -25.94 -8.05
CA GLU A 630 -24.41 -26.07 -8.80
C GLU A 630 -24.49 -27.15 -9.90
N PRO A 631 -24.27 -26.78 -11.18
CA PRO A 631 -24.38 -25.42 -11.71
C PRO A 631 -25.84 -24.95 -11.64
N SER A 632 -26.09 -23.71 -11.22
CA SER A 632 -27.45 -23.15 -11.27
C SER A 632 -27.96 -23.07 -12.72
N SER A 633 -29.27 -22.97 -12.91
CA SER A 633 -29.89 -22.91 -14.25
C SER A 633 -29.41 -21.73 -15.09
N ASP A 634 -28.79 -20.72 -14.47
CA ASP A 634 -28.46 -19.43 -15.07
C ASP A 634 -26.93 -19.21 -15.16
N SER A 635 -26.12 -20.02 -14.46
CA SER A 635 -24.65 -20.06 -14.51
C SER A 635 -24.16 -21.49 -14.71
N SER A 636 -24.17 -21.95 -15.96
CA SER A 636 -23.69 -23.28 -16.36
C SER A 636 -22.15 -23.37 -16.30
N LEU A 637 -21.54 -23.23 -15.14
CA LEU A 637 -20.11 -23.52 -14.99
C LEU A 637 -19.89 -25.02 -15.10
N ASN A 638 -18.80 -25.42 -15.76
CA ASN A 638 -18.45 -26.82 -15.96
C ASN A 638 -17.34 -27.23 -14.98
N ASP A 639 -17.19 -28.54 -14.81
CA ASP A 639 -16.18 -29.14 -13.92
C ASP A 639 -14.88 -29.53 -14.63
N GLY A 640 -14.84 -29.39 -15.96
CA GLY A 640 -13.73 -29.82 -16.81
C GLY A 640 -12.35 -29.38 -16.34
N PRO A 641 -12.11 -28.09 -16.00
CA PRO A 641 -10.80 -27.64 -15.55
C PRO A 641 -10.33 -28.34 -14.27
N ILE A 642 -11.23 -28.47 -13.28
CA ILE A 642 -10.90 -29.13 -12.01
C ILE A 642 -10.74 -30.63 -12.20
N ARG A 643 -11.63 -31.26 -13.00
CA ARG A 643 -11.57 -32.68 -13.33
C ARG A 643 -10.24 -33.08 -13.97
N MET A 644 -9.73 -32.31 -14.93
CA MET A 644 -8.41 -32.57 -15.55
C MET A 644 -7.26 -32.55 -14.53
N LEU A 645 -7.37 -31.77 -13.46
CA LEU A 645 -6.33 -31.70 -12.42
C LEU A 645 -6.42 -32.88 -11.44
N ILE A 646 -7.62 -33.23 -10.98
CA ILE A 646 -7.79 -34.16 -9.84
C ILE A 646 -8.19 -35.59 -10.24
N ASP A 647 -8.72 -35.82 -11.44
CA ASP A 647 -9.03 -37.17 -11.95
C ASP A 647 -7.91 -37.64 -12.88
N SER A 648 -7.05 -38.52 -12.36
CA SER A 648 -5.95 -39.10 -13.13
C SER A 648 -6.39 -39.97 -14.32
N ASN A 649 -7.68 -40.29 -14.44
CA ASN A 649 -8.22 -41.03 -15.59
C ASN A 649 -8.72 -40.11 -16.70
N ASP A 650 -8.78 -38.79 -16.47
CA ASP A 650 -9.12 -37.84 -17.53
C ASP A 650 -8.04 -37.90 -18.62
N PRO A 651 -8.40 -38.04 -19.91
CA PRO A 651 -7.43 -38.13 -21.00
C PRO A 651 -6.56 -36.87 -21.15
N LYS A 652 -6.95 -35.75 -20.55
CA LYS A 652 -6.21 -34.48 -20.54
C LYS A 652 -5.52 -34.19 -19.20
N ALA A 653 -5.52 -35.16 -18.27
CA ALA A 653 -4.80 -35.04 -17.02
C ALA A 653 -3.28 -34.94 -17.22
N SER A 654 -2.61 -34.34 -16.25
CA SER A 654 -1.15 -34.30 -16.22
C SER A 654 -0.57 -35.72 -16.24
N THR A 655 0.47 -35.89 -17.05
CA THR A 655 1.22 -37.15 -17.17
C THR A 655 2.41 -37.23 -16.20
N LYS A 656 2.75 -36.10 -15.57
CA LYS A 656 3.96 -35.91 -14.76
C LYS A 656 3.67 -35.56 -13.30
N HIS A 657 2.53 -34.93 -13.06
CA HIS A 657 2.11 -34.45 -11.75
C HIS A 657 0.74 -35.03 -11.40
N THR A 658 0.52 -35.22 -10.11
CA THR A 658 -0.77 -35.59 -9.54
C THR A 658 -1.20 -34.46 -8.63
N PHE A 659 -2.38 -33.91 -8.89
CA PHE A 659 -2.90 -32.78 -8.13
C PHE A 659 -4.00 -33.21 -7.16
N LYS A 660 -4.19 -32.39 -6.13
CA LYS A 660 -5.24 -32.52 -5.13
C LYS A 660 -5.83 -31.15 -4.81
N ASP A 661 -7.10 -31.14 -4.48
CA ASP A 661 -7.81 -29.99 -3.92
C ASP A 661 -7.52 -29.88 -2.43
N ALA A 662 -6.82 -28.81 -2.01
CA ALA A 662 -6.37 -28.64 -0.62
C ALA A 662 -7.54 -28.57 0.36
N PHE A 663 -8.62 -27.89 -0.02
CA PHE A 663 -9.82 -27.79 0.81
C PHE A 663 -10.45 -29.18 1.01
N ARG A 664 -10.53 -29.99 -0.05
CA ARG A 664 -11.15 -31.31 0.01
C ARG A 664 -10.26 -32.36 0.70
N GLU A 665 -8.94 -32.21 0.63
CA GLU A 665 -8.00 -33.02 1.42
C GLU A 665 -8.18 -32.75 2.92
N ALA A 666 -8.35 -31.49 3.32
CA ALA A 666 -8.58 -31.11 4.72
C ALA A 666 -10.02 -31.39 5.20
N ASN A 667 -11.00 -31.31 4.31
CA ASN A 667 -12.44 -31.46 4.59
C ASN A 667 -13.05 -32.57 3.71
N PRO A 668 -12.71 -33.85 3.96
CA PRO A 668 -13.21 -34.97 3.17
C PRO A 668 -14.72 -35.15 3.31
N VAL A 669 -15.36 -35.66 2.25
CA VAL A 669 -16.81 -35.92 2.22
C VAL A 669 -17.19 -36.95 3.29
N CYS A 670 -18.12 -36.60 4.19
CA CYS A 670 -18.49 -37.46 5.33
C CYS A 670 -19.33 -38.73 5.00
N GLY A 671 -19.54 -39.06 3.73
CA GLY A 671 -20.40 -40.19 3.33
C GLY A 671 -21.86 -40.01 3.77
N SER A 672 -22.62 -41.09 3.98
CA SER A 672 -24.08 -41.08 4.22
C SER A 672 -24.54 -40.51 5.58
N ASN A 673 -23.72 -39.71 6.26
CA ASN A 673 -24.04 -39.13 7.55
C ASN A 673 -24.87 -37.85 7.41
N ASN A 674 -26.20 -37.99 7.41
CA ASN A 674 -27.18 -36.88 7.32
C ASN A 674 -27.06 -35.84 8.46
N ASN A 675 -26.27 -36.09 9.51
CA ASN A 675 -26.04 -35.13 10.59
C ASN A 675 -24.83 -34.22 10.34
N CYS A 676 -24.03 -34.45 9.29
CA CYS A 676 -22.92 -33.56 8.94
C CYS A 676 -23.40 -32.28 8.25
N CYS A 677 -24.62 -32.27 7.68
CA CYS A 677 -25.23 -31.05 7.16
C CYS A 677 -26.77 -31.09 7.23
N ALA A 678 -27.34 -30.44 8.24
CA ALA A 678 -28.75 -30.05 8.24
C ALA A 678 -28.88 -28.61 7.77
N ASP A 679 -29.64 -28.41 6.68
CA ASP A 679 -29.83 -27.13 6.00
C ASP A 679 -30.24 -25.99 6.95
N ALA A 680 -29.51 -24.88 6.87
CA ALA A 680 -30.01 -23.57 7.27
C ALA A 680 -29.71 -22.60 6.11
N LEU A 681 -30.79 -22.01 5.59
CA LEU A 681 -30.81 -21.03 4.51
C LEU A 681 -29.85 -19.87 4.83
N CYS A 682 -29.12 -19.39 3.82
CA CYS A 682 -28.55 -18.05 3.82
C CYS A 682 -29.72 -17.06 3.99
N ASP A 683 -29.86 -16.43 5.16
CA ASP A 683 -30.54 -15.14 5.19
C ASP A 683 -29.54 -14.07 4.76
N GLU A 684 -30.00 -12.99 4.11
CA GLU A 684 -29.18 -11.97 3.44
C GLU A 684 -28.07 -11.32 4.30
N PHE A 685 -27.92 -11.69 5.58
CA PHE A 685 -26.95 -11.12 6.52
C PHE A 685 -26.22 -12.16 7.39
N SER A 686 -26.37 -13.46 7.15
CA SER A 686 -25.65 -14.50 7.91
C SER A 686 -24.92 -15.49 7.01
N LEU A 687 -23.61 -15.65 7.30
CA LEU A 687 -22.69 -16.58 6.66
C LEU A 687 -23.23 -18.02 6.74
N PRO A 688 -22.81 -18.90 5.81
CA PRO A 688 -23.14 -20.32 5.89
C PRO A 688 -22.81 -20.84 7.29
N ASN A 689 -23.78 -21.51 7.90
CA ASN A 689 -23.69 -22.03 9.24
C ASN A 689 -22.35 -22.80 9.41
N VAL A 690 -21.52 -22.36 10.36
CA VAL A 690 -20.23 -22.97 10.78
C VAL A 690 -20.30 -24.46 11.10
N ASN A 691 -21.51 -25.04 11.13
CA ASN A 691 -21.74 -26.48 11.26
C ASN A 691 -21.63 -27.27 9.93
N CYS A 692 -21.41 -26.64 8.76
CA CYS A 692 -21.20 -27.30 7.46
C CYS A 692 -19.89 -26.89 6.77
N PRO A 693 -18.72 -27.14 7.37
CA PRO A 693 -17.42 -26.79 6.78
C PRO A 693 -17.14 -27.51 5.46
N GLU A 694 -17.89 -28.54 5.07
CA GLU A 694 -17.67 -29.34 3.84
C GLU A 694 -18.07 -28.65 2.53
N ARG A 695 -18.84 -27.56 2.60
CA ARG A 695 -19.38 -26.89 1.40
C ARG A 695 -18.44 -25.82 0.84
N GLY A 696 -17.70 -25.11 1.69
CA GLY A 696 -16.58 -24.24 1.29
C GLY A 696 -16.93 -23.17 0.24
N TYR A 697 -18.13 -22.60 0.29
CA TYR A 697 -18.57 -21.61 -0.69
C TYR A 697 -17.62 -20.41 -0.71
N SER A 698 -17.03 -20.14 -1.86
CA SER A 698 -16.08 -19.04 -2.06
C SER A 698 -16.71 -17.88 -2.84
N PHE A 699 -17.78 -18.11 -3.60
CA PHE A 699 -18.58 -17.09 -4.26
C PHE A 699 -19.99 -17.11 -3.66
N VAL A 700 -20.47 -15.98 -3.10
CA VAL A 700 -21.69 -15.94 -2.30
C VAL A 700 -22.59 -14.74 -2.63
N GLY A 701 -23.90 -14.95 -2.67
CA GLY A 701 -24.89 -13.85 -2.55
C GLY A 701 -25.22 -13.04 -3.80
N ILE A 702 -24.79 -13.44 -5.01
CA ILE A 702 -25.24 -12.82 -6.27
C ILE A 702 -26.25 -13.76 -6.95
N HIS A 703 -27.49 -13.30 -7.16
CA HIS A 703 -28.54 -14.01 -7.93
C HIS A 703 -28.99 -15.40 -7.42
N ASN A 704 -28.89 -15.70 -6.12
CA ASN A 704 -29.12 -17.05 -5.54
C ASN A 704 -28.12 -18.12 -6.03
N PHE A 705 -26.89 -17.71 -6.35
CA PHE A 705 -25.81 -18.59 -6.78
C PHE A 705 -24.69 -18.56 -5.72
N ASP A 706 -24.57 -19.64 -4.95
CA ASP A 706 -23.45 -19.84 -4.03
C ASP A 706 -22.60 -21.01 -4.51
N SER A 707 -21.31 -20.75 -4.69
CA SER A 707 -20.41 -21.62 -5.43
C SER A 707 -19.02 -21.72 -4.83
N ARG A 708 -18.36 -22.87 -5.01
CA ARG A 708 -16.93 -23.02 -4.71
C ARG A 708 -16.16 -23.01 -6.02
N ILE A 709 -15.70 -21.82 -6.39
CA ILE A 709 -14.98 -21.56 -7.65
C ILE A 709 -13.55 -21.08 -7.43
N ASP A 710 -13.19 -20.72 -6.20
CA ASP A 710 -11.84 -20.38 -5.80
C ASP A 710 -11.17 -21.60 -5.17
N PHE A 711 -9.97 -21.92 -5.64
CA PHE A 711 -9.27 -23.13 -5.22
C PHE A 711 -7.80 -22.87 -4.90
N ILE A 712 -7.27 -23.72 -4.01
CA ILE A 712 -5.85 -24.00 -3.87
C ILE A 712 -5.67 -25.46 -4.29
N ILE A 713 -5.13 -25.69 -5.49
CA ILE A 713 -4.83 -27.01 -6.02
C ILE A 713 -3.32 -27.25 -5.93
N VAL A 714 -2.91 -28.33 -5.28
CA VAL A 714 -1.50 -28.60 -5.01
C VAL A 714 -1.04 -29.92 -5.62
N ASN A 715 0.22 -30.01 -6.04
CA ASN A 715 0.77 -31.27 -6.56
C ASN A 715 1.33 -32.18 -5.45
N GLN A 716 1.80 -33.37 -5.84
CA GLN A 716 2.36 -34.39 -4.96
C GLN A 716 3.53 -33.95 -4.05
N GLN A 717 4.20 -32.83 -4.36
CA GLN A 717 5.35 -32.34 -3.58
C GLN A 717 4.93 -31.34 -2.48
N VAL A 718 3.66 -30.94 -2.45
CA VAL A 718 3.14 -29.98 -1.46
C VAL A 718 2.14 -30.72 -0.57
N GLN A 719 2.44 -30.78 0.73
CA GLN A 719 1.57 -31.44 1.71
C GLN A 719 0.64 -30.44 2.35
N VAL A 720 -0.66 -30.72 2.35
CA VAL A 720 -1.69 -29.90 2.99
C VAL A 720 -1.86 -30.33 4.44
N SER A 721 -1.78 -29.36 5.36
CA SER A 721 -2.07 -29.50 6.78
C SER A 721 -3.41 -28.86 7.09
N VAL A 722 -4.10 -29.37 8.12
CA VAL A 722 -5.36 -28.80 8.59
C VAL A 722 -5.07 -27.61 9.53
N PRO A 723 -5.81 -26.48 9.42
CA PRO A 723 -7.00 -26.27 8.58
C PRO A 723 -6.71 -25.83 7.13
N ALA A 724 -7.67 -26.11 6.26
CA ALA A 724 -7.88 -25.38 5.00
C ALA A 724 -9.34 -24.95 4.95
N THR A 725 -9.58 -23.68 4.70
CA THR A 725 -10.85 -23.01 5.04
C THR A 725 -11.26 -22.01 3.97
N VAL A 726 -12.52 -21.58 4.05
CA VAL A 726 -13.11 -20.59 3.17
C VAL A 726 -13.85 -19.56 4.02
N GLY A 727 -13.50 -18.29 3.89
CA GLY A 727 -14.18 -17.18 4.54
C GLY A 727 -14.03 -17.09 6.07
N ASP A 728 -13.07 -17.80 6.67
CA ASP A 728 -12.67 -17.54 8.05
C ASP A 728 -11.67 -16.40 8.11
N VAL A 729 -11.84 -15.53 9.11
CA VAL A 729 -10.93 -14.42 9.40
C VAL A 729 -10.48 -14.56 10.85
N GLY A 730 -9.25 -15.03 11.07
CA GLY A 730 -8.65 -15.12 12.41
C GLY A 730 -9.49 -15.92 13.44
N GLY A 731 -10.24 -16.94 13.00
CA GLY A 731 -11.11 -17.75 13.85
C GLY A 731 -12.54 -17.20 14.06
N GLY A 732 -12.94 -16.16 13.33
CA GLY A 732 -14.32 -15.67 13.23
C GLY A 732 -14.73 -15.44 11.77
N SER A 733 -16.00 -15.63 11.44
CA SER A 733 -16.50 -15.52 10.07
C SER A 733 -16.84 -14.05 9.72
N VAL A 734 -16.32 -13.50 8.61
CA VAL A 734 -16.54 -12.08 8.19
C VAL A 734 -17.18 -12.02 6.80
N CYS A 735 -18.20 -11.16 6.63
CA CYS A 735 -18.80 -10.87 5.34
C CYS A 735 -17.98 -9.85 4.52
N THR A 736 -17.49 -10.35 3.38
CA THR A 736 -17.48 -9.77 2.01
C THR A 736 -16.99 -8.33 1.81
N ALA A 737 -15.67 -8.18 1.70
CA ALA A 737 -15.05 -7.07 0.98
C ALA A 737 -15.11 -7.22 -0.56
N SER A 738 -15.49 -8.40 -1.01
CA SER A 738 -15.63 -8.84 -2.39
C SER A 738 -16.86 -9.75 -2.47
N ASP A 739 -17.39 -10.00 -3.66
CA ASP A 739 -18.37 -11.07 -3.92
C ASP A 739 -17.76 -12.48 -3.79
N HIS A 740 -16.44 -12.55 -3.63
CA HIS A 740 -15.73 -13.74 -3.20
C HIS A 740 -15.33 -13.67 -1.71
N LEU A 741 -15.14 -14.85 -1.12
CA LEU A 741 -14.52 -15.11 0.17
C LEU A 741 -13.09 -15.62 -0.05
N PRO A 742 -12.13 -15.26 0.82
CA PRO A 742 -10.78 -15.80 0.73
C PRO A 742 -10.79 -17.32 0.98
N VAL A 743 -9.92 -18.05 0.29
CA VAL A 743 -9.64 -19.46 0.56
C VAL A 743 -8.21 -19.58 1.06
N ASP A 744 -7.99 -20.35 2.13
CA ASP A 744 -6.66 -20.54 2.70
C ASP A 744 -6.33 -22.00 2.98
N ALA A 745 -5.03 -22.29 3.10
CA ALA A 745 -4.52 -23.57 3.58
C ALA A 745 -3.18 -23.41 4.27
N ILE A 746 -2.86 -24.35 5.17
CA ILE A 746 -1.50 -24.53 5.66
C ILE A 746 -0.81 -25.61 4.84
N VAL A 747 0.37 -25.34 4.30
CA VAL A 747 1.14 -26.28 3.45
C VAL A 747 2.57 -26.49 3.93
N SER A 748 3.23 -27.53 3.41
CA SER A 748 4.67 -27.76 3.56
C SER A 748 5.29 -28.34 2.29
N PHE A 749 6.58 -28.06 2.08
CA PHE A 749 7.33 -28.30 0.83
C PHE A 749 8.47 -29.33 0.95
#